data_AF-A0A3E2NW10-F1
#
_entry.id   AF-A0A3E2NW10-F1
#
_cell.length_a   1.000
_cell.length_b   1.000
_cell.length_c   1.000
_cell.angle_alpha   90.00
_cell.angle_beta   90.00
_cell.angle_gamma   90.00
#
_symmetry.space_group_name_H-M   'P 1'
#
loop_
_entity.id
_entity.type
_entity.pdbx_description
1 polymer ?
#
loop_
_entity_poly.entity_id
_entity_poly.type
_entity_poly.pdbx_seq_one_letter_code
_entity_poly.pdbx_strand_id
1 'polypeptide(L)'
;MMELIEQQVINDNKEIYAKIQSELLNAEFEILIATGWFTDEDLFDIVLRKINEGIHVDIIIADNLENEKLDFELLRSKGASVLKIKNSGYGIMNQKFCVIDRRIALHGSYNWTKNARKNNQESIISTNHEETVTGLMAIFIGIKAKINEQKSDSNLPGAKTVAQADRVKSASVEGPDRTGAEFEQVLDSMIAAEVGSFDRKLLREQGFERCRANHGDHQVLYKSLDTLYSVFINDIDVIEDKKKRLEARIDEQRVKTKDKLNKISELQINHLEREHELNKANLNRKATDLDAEVQVLQKEIEEIRQTQIPHIKQQEAGIELQLRAAEQEQARPAIKWFEMLPSAVLAFVLFIYLLIFYSSAAYILLFSVADAKEADALGVSAAVAQIFNPYAVTKVFHKGGTAPFFIFLFAFIPLAFAVIDRFTKNEVLNQLLYWSGVLVLDGAVAYKVTEAVYGVNYARGNVDQLWEAMMAFKDMNFYLVFVFGAVGLMLFKLAYKKVIHQFKERSFDMLQQRQQVVMRQLNDELLLLVDKTLGLQEEIAGLEKKIIQLKGDIKNTEQAIQQAPILLNQELQKERRQLLTDNDTIDKIATIYTLHIQSDNLPISVDALKDRINVFLEGWNDYLFLEYAVSKATQKTAQAQEVAQEWQLLKTNNKLDKRVKIHAHE
;
A
#
# COMPACT_ATOMS: atom_id res chain seq x y z
N MET A 1 -29.43 -15.33 -1.49
CA MET A 1 -28.67 -16.59 -1.24
C MET A 1 -28.24 -17.11 -2.62
N MET A 2 -26.98 -17.11 -3.06
CA MET A 2 -25.68 -16.92 -2.40
C MET A 2 -25.20 -15.46 -2.41
N GLU A 3 -24.84 -14.94 -1.24
CA GLU A 3 -23.72 -14.00 -1.14
C GLU A 3 -22.77 -14.62 -0.11
N LEU A 4 -21.62 -15.07 -0.61
CA LEU A 4 -20.40 -15.26 0.17
C LEU A 4 -19.28 -15.28 -0.87
N ILE A 5 -18.93 -14.08 -1.33
CA ILE A 5 -17.54 -13.83 -1.70
C ILE A 5 -16.88 -13.35 -0.40
N GLU A 6 -15.57 -13.55 -0.30
CA GLU A 6 -14.69 -12.92 0.68
C GLU A 6 -13.38 -12.67 -0.06
N GLN A 7 -12.88 -13.68 -0.79
CA GLN A 7 -11.88 -13.49 -1.84
C GLN A 7 -11.86 -14.66 -2.83
N GLN A 8 -11.80 -14.39 -4.13
CA GLN A 8 -11.66 -15.41 -5.18
C GLN A 8 -10.59 -15.00 -6.19
N VAL A 9 -9.64 -15.89 -6.48
CA VAL A 9 -8.64 -15.71 -7.55
C VAL A 9 -9.18 -16.30 -8.85
N ILE A 10 -9.12 -15.54 -9.93
CA ILE A 10 -9.50 -15.96 -11.29
C ILE A 10 -8.30 -15.72 -12.21
N ASN A 11 -7.89 -16.74 -12.96
CA ASN A 11 -6.71 -16.70 -13.83
C ASN A 11 -6.99 -17.17 -15.28
N ASP A 12 -8.23 -17.55 -15.60
CA ASP A 12 -8.66 -17.77 -16.99
C ASP A 12 -9.23 -16.46 -17.56
N ASN A 13 -8.64 -15.94 -18.64
CA ASN A 13 -9.02 -14.64 -19.19
C ASN A 13 -10.50 -14.54 -19.62
N LYS A 14 -11.13 -15.64 -20.05
CA LYS A 14 -12.54 -15.65 -20.43
C LYS A 14 -13.42 -15.57 -19.19
N GLU A 15 -13.05 -16.27 -18.13
CA GLU A 15 -13.71 -16.17 -16.82
C GLU A 15 -13.54 -14.78 -16.20
N ILE A 16 -12.34 -14.18 -16.28
CA ILE A 16 -12.08 -12.81 -15.82
C ILE A 16 -13.00 -11.83 -16.55
N TYR A 17 -13.05 -11.90 -17.89
CA TYR A 17 -13.94 -11.07 -18.69
C TYR A 17 -15.41 -11.30 -18.34
N ALA A 18 -15.85 -12.56 -18.22
CA ALA A 18 -17.23 -12.89 -17.88
C ALA A 18 -17.63 -12.36 -16.49
N LYS A 19 -16.71 -12.42 -15.52
CA LYS A 19 -16.92 -11.86 -14.19
C LYS A 19 -17.04 -10.34 -14.23
N ILE A 20 -16.13 -9.63 -14.90
CA ILE A 20 -16.20 -8.16 -15.07
C ILE A 20 -17.52 -7.78 -15.76
N GLN A 21 -17.86 -8.44 -16.87
CA GLN A 21 -19.11 -8.22 -17.60
C GLN A 21 -20.33 -8.43 -16.70
N SER A 22 -20.38 -9.52 -15.94
CA SER A 22 -21.50 -9.83 -15.06
C SER A 22 -21.68 -8.79 -13.96
N GLU A 23 -20.60 -8.36 -13.30
CA GLU A 23 -20.70 -7.36 -12.22
C GLU A 23 -21.08 -5.99 -12.80
N LEU A 24 -20.53 -5.60 -13.96
CA LEU A 24 -20.92 -4.35 -14.62
C LEU A 24 -22.39 -4.35 -15.02
N LEU A 25 -22.93 -5.46 -15.53
CA LEU A 25 -24.34 -5.56 -15.91
C LEU A 25 -25.29 -5.51 -14.71
N ASN A 26 -24.85 -6.00 -13.55
CA ASN A 26 -25.62 -6.00 -12.31
C ASN A 26 -25.43 -4.72 -11.48
N ALA A 27 -24.64 -3.75 -11.94
CA ALA A 27 -24.41 -2.50 -11.22
C ALA A 27 -25.71 -1.68 -11.06
N GLU A 28 -25.96 -1.19 -9.85
CA GLU A 28 -27.19 -0.50 -9.44
C GLU A 28 -27.01 0.99 -9.12
N PHE A 29 -25.82 1.45 -8.71
CA PHE A 29 -25.62 2.86 -8.37
C PHE A 29 -24.25 3.46 -8.71
N GLU A 30 -23.15 2.70 -8.64
CA GLU A 30 -21.80 3.27 -8.83
C GLU A 30 -20.82 2.28 -9.47
N ILE A 31 -20.03 2.77 -10.43
CA ILE A 31 -18.94 2.03 -11.07
C ILE A 31 -17.69 2.91 -11.08
N LEU A 32 -16.65 2.49 -10.37
CA LEU A 32 -15.33 3.12 -10.35
C LEU A 32 -14.36 2.27 -11.15
N ILE A 33 -13.71 2.82 -12.17
CA ILE A 33 -12.79 2.09 -13.05
C ILE A 33 -11.44 2.78 -13.08
N ALA A 34 -10.39 2.10 -12.61
CA ALA A 34 -9.02 2.55 -12.74
C ALA A 34 -8.22 1.52 -13.54
N THR A 35 -7.95 1.81 -14.82
CA THR A 35 -7.13 0.94 -15.67
C THR A 35 -6.11 1.71 -16.52
N GLY A 36 -4.89 1.21 -16.64
CA GLY A 36 -3.86 1.83 -17.49
C GLY A 36 -4.25 1.83 -18.98
N TRP A 37 -4.85 0.74 -19.45
CA TRP A 37 -5.31 0.57 -20.82
C TRP A 37 -6.76 0.08 -20.88
N PHE A 38 -7.59 0.84 -21.57
CA PHE A 38 -8.98 0.53 -21.85
C PHE A 38 -9.23 0.67 -23.36
N THR A 39 -9.27 -0.46 -24.05
CA THR A 39 -9.49 -0.58 -25.50
C THR A 39 -10.45 -1.72 -25.90
N ASP A 40 -11.09 -2.38 -24.93
CA ASP A 40 -12.14 -3.39 -25.18
C ASP A 40 -13.50 -2.71 -25.44
N GLU A 41 -13.93 -2.74 -26.71
CA GLU A 41 -15.21 -2.18 -27.17
C GLU A 41 -16.43 -2.78 -26.45
N ASP A 42 -16.41 -4.09 -26.12
CA ASP A 42 -17.57 -4.73 -25.49
C ASP A 42 -17.77 -4.20 -24.06
N LEU A 43 -16.68 -4.00 -23.31
CA LEU A 43 -16.73 -3.42 -21.97
C LEU A 43 -17.11 -1.93 -22.02
N PHE A 44 -16.63 -1.21 -23.04
CA PHE A 44 -16.99 0.20 -23.26
C PHE A 44 -18.50 0.36 -23.51
N ASP A 45 -19.09 -0.49 -24.34
CA ASP A 45 -20.53 -0.46 -24.64
C ASP A 45 -21.40 -0.80 -23.42
N ILE A 46 -20.93 -1.69 -22.54
CA ILE A 46 -21.61 -1.99 -21.27
C ILE A 46 -21.58 -0.75 -20.36
N VAL A 47 -20.42 -0.10 -20.24
CA VAL A 47 -20.27 1.12 -19.43
C VAL A 47 -21.17 2.24 -19.96
N LEU A 48 -21.17 2.47 -21.28
CA LEU A 48 -22.05 3.45 -21.92
C LEU A 48 -23.53 3.15 -21.64
N ARG A 49 -23.93 1.87 -21.69
CA ARG A 49 -25.29 1.45 -21.35
C ARG A 49 -25.63 1.79 -19.90
N LYS A 50 -24.74 1.50 -18.94
CA LYS A 50 -24.95 1.82 -17.53
C LYS A 50 -25.07 3.32 -17.26
N ILE A 51 -24.29 4.15 -17.94
CA ILE A 51 -24.44 5.60 -17.87
C ILE A 51 -25.84 6.03 -18.35
N ASN A 52 -26.33 5.46 -19.46
CA ASN A 52 -27.68 5.75 -19.95
C ASN A 52 -28.80 5.23 -19.02
N GLU A 53 -28.53 4.21 -18.20
CA GLU A 53 -29.41 3.74 -17.13
C GLU A 53 -29.39 4.65 -15.87
N GLY A 54 -28.52 5.68 -15.85
CA GLY A 54 -28.40 6.62 -14.74
C GLY A 54 -27.41 6.20 -13.64
N ILE A 55 -26.60 5.16 -13.88
CA ILE A 55 -25.55 4.71 -12.95
C ILE A 55 -24.41 5.73 -12.93
N HIS A 56 -23.90 6.07 -11.73
CA HIS A 56 -22.75 6.94 -11.59
C HIS A 56 -21.47 6.21 -12.03
N VAL A 57 -20.74 6.77 -12.99
CA VAL A 57 -19.52 6.14 -13.52
C VAL A 57 -18.35 7.12 -13.48
N ASP A 58 -17.30 6.73 -12.75
CA ASP A 58 -16.02 7.43 -12.71
C ASP A 58 -14.91 6.54 -13.30
N ILE A 59 -14.14 7.09 -14.24
CA ILE A 59 -13.11 6.39 -14.98
C ILE A 59 -11.80 7.16 -14.87
N ILE A 60 -10.74 6.47 -14.45
CA ILE A 60 -9.36 6.96 -14.44
C ILE A 60 -8.54 6.06 -15.37
N ILE A 61 -7.93 6.67 -16.39
CA ILE A 61 -7.10 5.97 -17.38
C ILE A 61 -5.77 6.69 -17.62
N ALA A 62 -4.79 6.00 -18.17
CA ALA A 62 -3.56 6.65 -18.63
C ALA A 62 -3.83 7.53 -19.86
N ASP A 63 -3.17 8.68 -19.95
CA ASP A 63 -3.17 9.55 -21.14
C ASP A 63 -2.19 8.97 -22.18
N ASN A 64 -2.67 8.01 -22.98
CA ASN A 64 -1.88 7.32 -24.00
C ASN A 64 -2.67 7.13 -25.31
N LEU A 65 -1.94 6.95 -26.41
CA LEU A 65 -2.52 6.81 -27.76
C LEU A 65 -3.44 5.59 -27.91
N GLU A 66 -3.23 4.54 -27.10
CA GLU A 66 -4.05 3.34 -27.17
C GLU A 66 -5.47 3.61 -26.70
N ASN A 67 -5.64 4.40 -25.64
CA ASN A 67 -6.94 4.79 -25.11
C ASN A 67 -7.70 5.78 -26.03
N GLU A 68 -7.04 6.40 -27.01
CA GLU A 68 -7.72 7.23 -28.03
C GLU A 68 -8.49 6.40 -29.07
N LYS A 69 -8.37 5.06 -29.05
CA LYS A 69 -9.14 4.17 -29.93
C LYS A 69 -10.62 4.07 -29.54
N LEU A 70 -10.97 4.47 -28.32
CA LEU A 70 -12.35 4.53 -27.83
C LEU A 70 -12.74 5.98 -27.50
N ASP A 71 -14.00 6.31 -27.73
CA ASP A 71 -14.51 7.67 -27.55
C ASP A 71 -14.88 7.96 -26.08
N PHE A 72 -13.87 8.18 -25.24
CA PHE A 72 -14.09 8.56 -23.85
C PHE A 72 -14.78 9.94 -23.68
N GLU A 73 -14.76 10.79 -24.72
CA GLU A 73 -15.48 12.06 -24.69
C GLU A 73 -16.99 11.85 -24.83
N LEU A 74 -17.43 10.84 -25.58
CA LEU A 74 -18.82 10.39 -25.59
C LEU A 74 -19.30 10.04 -24.17
N LEU A 75 -18.53 9.27 -23.40
CA LEU A 75 -18.91 8.93 -22.02
C LEU A 75 -19.03 10.18 -21.13
N ARG A 76 -18.09 11.13 -21.28
CA ARG A 76 -18.12 12.41 -20.56
C ARG A 76 -19.35 13.24 -20.93
N SER A 77 -19.69 13.32 -22.22
CA SER A 77 -20.88 14.04 -22.69
C SER A 77 -22.19 13.47 -22.15
N LYS A 78 -22.19 12.18 -21.75
CA LYS A 78 -23.31 11.46 -21.16
C LYS A 78 -23.35 11.53 -19.63
N GLY A 79 -22.38 12.17 -19.00
CA GLY A 79 -22.37 12.45 -17.56
C GLY A 79 -21.34 11.65 -16.75
N ALA A 80 -20.52 10.80 -17.37
CA ALA A 80 -19.44 10.10 -16.66
C ALA A 80 -18.26 11.03 -16.33
N SER A 81 -17.63 10.85 -15.18
CA SER A 81 -16.36 11.52 -14.88
C SER A 81 -15.20 10.73 -15.49
N VAL A 82 -14.54 11.27 -16.52
CA VAL A 82 -13.38 10.61 -17.14
C VAL A 82 -12.12 11.45 -16.94
N LEU A 83 -11.12 10.88 -16.27
CA LEU A 83 -9.83 11.51 -15.99
C LEU A 83 -8.70 10.74 -16.68
N LYS A 84 -7.90 11.46 -17.48
CA LYS A 84 -6.69 10.94 -18.11
C LYS A 84 -5.46 11.42 -17.33
N ILE A 85 -4.56 10.50 -16.97
CA ILE A 85 -3.32 10.82 -16.24
C ILE A 85 -2.16 10.88 -17.22
N LYS A 86 -1.55 12.07 -17.34
CA LYS A 86 -0.28 12.24 -18.05
C LYS A 86 0.85 11.60 -17.26
N ASN A 87 1.75 10.89 -17.96
CA ASN A 87 3.00 10.45 -17.38
C ASN A 87 3.80 11.68 -16.93
N SER A 88 3.94 11.91 -15.62
CA SER A 88 4.74 12.99 -15.06
C SER A 88 5.94 12.42 -14.28
N GLY A 89 7.14 12.81 -14.70
CA GLY A 89 8.41 12.54 -14.02
C GLY A 89 8.84 11.06 -13.96
N TYR A 90 8.27 10.30 -13.01
CA TYR A 90 8.80 9.00 -12.56
C TYR A 90 7.77 7.87 -12.45
N GLY A 91 6.51 8.05 -12.91
CA GLY A 91 5.49 7.01 -12.78
C GLY A 91 4.41 7.04 -13.88
N ILE A 92 3.88 5.86 -14.22
CA ILE A 92 2.76 5.66 -15.14
C ILE A 92 1.52 5.21 -14.36
N MET A 93 0.32 5.57 -14.83
CA MET A 93 -0.92 4.99 -14.32
C MET A 93 -0.93 3.49 -14.70
N ASN A 94 -0.62 2.62 -13.73
CA ASN A 94 -0.56 1.17 -13.92
C ASN A 94 -1.58 0.40 -13.06
N GLN A 95 -2.52 1.10 -12.43
CA GLN A 95 -3.61 0.48 -11.68
C GLN A 95 -4.55 -0.25 -12.64
N LYS A 96 -5.14 -1.37 -12.17
CA LYS A 96 -6.06 -2.22 -12.95
C LYS A 96 -7.08 -2.82 -12.01
N PHE A 97 -8.02 -1.98 -11.61
CA PHE A 97 -9.14 -2.41 -10.79
C PHE A 97 -10.43 -1.71 -11.18
N CYS A 98 -11.54 -2.31 -10.75
CA CYS A 98 -12.80 -1.60 -10.65
C CYS A 98 -13.50 -1.93 -9.33
N VAL A 99 -14.30 -1.00 -8.85
CA VAL A 99 -15.18 -1.17 -7.70
C VAL A 99 -16.60 -0.87 -8.16
N ILE A 100 -17.52 -1.78 -7.86
CA ILE A 100 -18.92 -1.69 -8.28
C ILE A 100 -19.79 -1.69 -7.03
N ASP A 101 -20.68 -0.70 -6.95
CA ASP A 101 -21.69 -0.53 -5.90
C ASP A 101 -21.12 -0.58 -4.48
N ARG A 102 -19.86 -0.17 -4.30
CA ARG A 102 -19.11 -0.25 -3.02
C ARG A 102 -19.18 -1.63 -2.36
N ARG A 103 -19.50 -2.66 -3.14
CA ARG A 103 -19.84 -4.01 -2.69
C ARG A 103 -18.81 -5.00 -3.18
N ILE A 104 -18.33 -4.82 -4.41
CA ILE A 104 -17.37 -5.74 -5.02
C ILE A 104 -16.23 -5.00 -5.70
N ALA A 105 -15.02 -5.50 -5.50
CA ALA A 105 -13.81 -5.05 -6.16
C ALA A 105 -13.22 -6.18 -7.00
N LEU A 106 -12.76 -5.81 -8.19
CA LEU A 106 -12.01 -6.67 -9.11
C LEU A 106 -10.67 -6.01 -9.34
N HIS A 107 -9.57 -6.60 -8.86
CA HIS A 107 -8.22 -6.01 -8.94
C HIS A 107 -7.18 -7.06 -9.32
N GLY A 108 -6.25 -6.72 -10.21
CA GLY A 108 -5.13 -7.59 -10.55
C GLY A 108 -4.30 -7.08 -11.72
N SER A 109 -3.87 -7.99 -12.61
CA SER A 109 -3.04 -7.64 -13.77
C SER A 109 -3.83 -7.30 -15.04
N TYR A 110 -5.13 -7.57 -15.05
CA TYR A 110 -5.99 -7.50 -16.25
C TYR A 110 -6.28 -6.06 -16.71
N ASN A 111 -5.69 -5.64 -17.82
CA ASN A 111 -6.09 -4.41 -18.52
C ASN A 111 -7.39 -4.63 -19.31
N TRP A 112 -8.22 -3.60 -19.47
CA TRP A 112 -9.49 -3.71 -20.21
C TRP A 112 -9.26 -3.63 -21.73
N THR A 113 -8.57 -4.62 -22.28
CA THR A 113 -8.16 -4.66 -23.70
C THR A 113 -8.51 -6.00 -24.34
N LYS A 114 -8.75 -6.00 -25.66
CA LYS A 114 -8.96 -7.24 -26.44
C LYS A 114 -7.76 -8.21 -26.32
N ASN A 115 -6.55 -7.68 -26.13
CA ASN A 115 -5.33 -8.48 -26.00
C ASN A 115 -5.24 -9.18 -24.63
N ALA A 116 -5.62 -8.49 -23.55
CA ALA A 116 -5.74 -9.09 -22.21
C ALA A 116 -6.76 -10.24 -22.20
N ARG A 117 -7.88 -10.07 -22.90
CA ARG A 117 -8.93 -11.09 -23.03
C ARG A 117 -8.48 -12.35 -23.78
N LYS A 118 -7.66 -12.19 -24.83
CA LYS A 118 -7.37 -13.28 -25.78
C LYS A 118 -5.99 -13.92 -25.62
N ASN A 119 -4.97 -13.12 -25.28
CA ASN A 119 -3.58 -13.50 -25.52
C ASN A 119 -2.68 -13.40 -24.28
N ASN A 120 -2.92 -12.47 -23.36
CA ASN A 120 -2.07 -12.31 -22.18
C ASN A 120 -2.27 -13.44 -21.16
N GLN A 121 -1.37 -13.55 -20.18
CA GLN A 121 -1.61 -14.33 -18.98
C GLN A 121 -1.96 -13.36 -17.86
N GLU A 122 -3.23 -13.33 -17.47
CA GLU A 122 -3.73 -12.37 -16.49
C GLU A 122 -4.28 -13.10 -15.27
N SER A 123 -4.31 -12.41 -14.13
CA SER A 123 -5.01 -12.87 -12.96
C SER A 123 -5.64 -11.70 -12.22
N ILE A 124 -6.82 -11.92 -11.66
CA ILE A 124 -7.49 -10.96 -10.78
C ILE A 124 -7.96 -11.63 -9.50
N ILE A 125 -8.16 -10.79 -8.50
CA ILE A 125 -8.90 -11.10 -7.30
C ILE A 125 -10.27 -10.43 -7.42
N SER A 126 -11.34 -11.22 -7.28
CA SER A 126 -12.70 -10.73 -7.05
C SER A 126 -13.00 -10.84 -5.57
N THR A 127 -13.37 -9.73 -4.93
CA THR A 127 -13.55 -9.67 -3.48
C THR A 127 -14.64 -8.66 -3.11
N ASN A 128 -15.39 -8.97 -2.07
CA ASN A 128 -16.30 -8.09 -1.34
C ASN A 128 -15.79 -7.87 0.11
N HIS A 129 -14.53 -8.19 0.39
CA HIS A 129 -13.90 -7.94 1.68
C HIS A 129 -13.88 -6.44 1.92
N GLU A 130 -14.56 -6.00 2.98
CA GLU A 130 -14.88 -4.60 3.24
C GLU A 130 -13.63 -3.70 3.26
N GLU A 131 -12.56 -4.15 3.90
CA GLU A 131 -11.30 -3.41 3.99
C GLU A 131 -10.64 -3.24 2.61
N THR A 132 -10.71 -4.27 1.76
CA THR A 132 -10.11 -4.23 0.42
C THR A 132 -10.92 -3.34 -0.52
N VAL A 133 -12.26 -3.44 -0.46
CA VAL A 133 -13.15 -2.57 -1.24
C VAL A 133 -12.95 -1.11 -0.82
N THR A 134 -12.99 -0.83 0.47
CA THR A 134 -12.79 0.53 1.02
C THR A 134 -11.38 1.06 0.71
N GLY A 135 -10.36 0.22 0.83
CA GLY A 135 -8.98 0.57 0.48
C GLY A 135 -8.80 0.93 -1.00
N LEU A 136 -9.39 0.15 -1.92
CA LEU A 136 -9.36 0.44 -3.36
C LEU A 136 -10.17 1.70 -3.70
N MET A 137 -11.29 1.95 -3.04
CA MET A 137 -12.03 3.20 -3.16
C MET A 137 -11.19 4.40 -2.67
N ALA A 138 -10.51 4.28 -1.53
CA ALA A 138 -9.62 5.32 -1.02
C ALA A 138 -8.45 5.60 -1.98
N ILE A 139 -7.87 4.56 -2.57
CA ILE A 139 -6.85 4.71 -3.63
C ILE A 139 -7.44 5.47 -4.83
N PHE A 140 -8.63 5.11 -5.29
CA PHE A 140 -9.31 5.77 -6.41
C PHE A 140 -9.52 7.27 -6.13
N ILE A 141 -10.08 7.60 -4.97
CA ILE A 141 -10.30 8.98 -4.52
C ILE A 141 -8.98 9.74 -4.40
N GLY A 142 -7.93 9.11 -3.84
CA GLY A 142 -6.61 9.71 -3.72
C GLY A 142 -5.96 10.01 -5.07
N ILE A 143 -6.14 9.14 -6.07
CA ILE A 143 -5.68 9.41 -7.44
C ILE A 143 -6.47 10.59 -8.04
N LYS A 144 -7.80 10.59 -7.89
CA LYS A 144 -8.68 11.69 -8.36
C LYS A 144 -8.29 13.05 -7.75
N ALA A 145 -8.02 13.09 -6.45
CA ALA A 145 -7.59 14.30 -5.75
C ALA A 145 -6.25 14.84 -6.28
N LYS A 146 -5.23 13.99 -6.42
CA LYS A 146 -3.91 14.37 -6.96
C LYS A 146 -3.99 14.95 -8.38
N ILE A 147 -4.88 14.42 -9.23
CA ILE A 147 -5.10 14.95 -10.58
C ILE A 147 -5.71 16.35 -10.52
N ASN A 148 -6.65 16.58 -9.61
CA ASN A 148 -7.30 17.88 -9.45
C ASN A 148 -6.32 18.92 -8.87
N GLU A 149 -5.43 18.53 -7.96
CA GLU A 149 -4.35 19.39 -7.45
C GLU A 149 -3.35 19.79 -8.56
N GLN A 150 -2.90 18.84 -9.40
CA GLN A 150 -1.98 19.13 -10.51
C GLN A 150 -2.59 20.06 -11.58
N LYS A 151 -3.92 20.06 -11.75
CA LYS A 151 -4.62 21.03 -12.62
C LYS A 151 -4.69 22.44 -12.01
N SER A 152 -4.54 22.57 -10.70
CA SER A 152 -4.57 23.86 -9.99
C SER A 152 -3.23 24.62 -10.04
N ASP A 153 -2.10 23.93 -10.20
CA ASP A 153 -0.76 24.54 -10.20
C ASP A 153 -0.32 25.17 -11.54
N SER A 154 -1.03 24.91 -12.65
CA SER A 154 -0.66 25.44 -13.98
C SER A 154 -1.25 26.81 -14.33
N ASN A 155 -1.96 27.48 -13.41
CA ASN A 155 -2.56 28.79 -13.65
C ASN A 155 -2.46 29.70 -12.41
N LEU A 156 -1.63 30.76 -12.45
CA LEU A 156 -1.77 32.02 -11.68
C LEU A 156 -0.77 33.07 -12.26
N PRO A 157 -1.06 34.39 -12.23
CA PRO A 157 -1.77 35.07 -11.14
C PRO A 157 -2.96 35.95 -11.56
N GLY A 158 -3.99 35.98 -10.70
CA GLY A 158 -5.10 36.93 -10.73
C GLY A 158 -6.18 36.53 -9.74
N ALA A 159 -6.34 37.31 -8.66
CA ALA A 159 -7.22 37.04 -7.53
C ALA A 159 -8.70 36.75 -7.90
N LYS A 160 -9.25 35.66 -7.36
CA LYS A 160 -10.47 35.65 -6.51
C LYS A 160 -10.74 34.23 -6.01
N THR A 161 -10.78 34.12 -4.68
CA THR A 161 -11.33 33.03 -3.88
C THR A 161 -12.78 32.74 -4.29
N VAL A 162 -13.12 31.45 -4.42
CA VAL A 162 -14.23 30.75 -3.72
C VAL A 162 -14.26 29.30 -4.21
N ALA A 163 -14.24 28.38 -3.25
CA ALA A 163 -14.38 26.95 -3.45
C ALA A 163 -15.73 26.59 -4.11
N GLN A 164 -15.68 25.77 -5.14
CA GLN A 164 -16.86 25.12 -5.71
C GLN A 164 -16.69 23.61 -5.53
N ALA A 165 -17.19 23.13 -4.40
CA ALA A 165 -17.45 21.72 -4.19
C ALA A 165 -18.63 21.31 -5.07
N ASP A 166 -18.51 20.13 -5.69
CA ASP A 166 -19.53 19.47 -6.49
C ASP A 166 -20.85 19.37 -5.71
N ARG A 167 -21.76 20.29 -6.00
CA ARG A 167 -23.18 20.09 -5.76
C ARG A 167 -23.66 19.08 -6.80
N VAL A 168 -24.02 17.90 -6.32
CA VAL A 168 -25.10 17.11 -6.91
C VAL A 168 -26.20 18.10 -7.29
N LYS A 169 -26.71 18.03 -8.53
CA LYS A 169 -27.86 18.82 -8.98
C LYS A 169 -29.11 18.46 -8.16
N SER A 170 -29.18 18.96 -6.93
CA SER A 170 -30.45 19.32 -6.31
C SER A 170 -30.99 20.48 -7.13
N ALA A 171 -32.24 20.36 -7.60
CA ALA A 171 -32.97 21.40 -8.31
C ALA A 171 -32.60 22.79 -7.74
N SER A 172 -31.96 23.60 -8.58
CA SER A 172 -31.54 24.95 -8.21
C SER A 172 -32.75 25.70 -7.69
N VAL A 173 -32.64 26.22 -6.47
CA VAL A 173 -33.54 27.22 -5.88
C VAL A 173 -33.72 28.33 -6.91
N GLU A 174 -34.91 28.37 -7.51
CA GLU A 174 -35.33 29.38 -8.46
C GLU A 174 -35.52 30.69 -7.69
N GLY A 175 -34.92 31.78 -8.18
CA GLY A 175 -34.96 33.07 -7.49
C GLY A 175 -36.38 33.67 -7.42
N PRO A 176 -36.57 34.69 -6.55
CA PRO A 176 -37.86 35.35 -6.34
C PRO A 176 -38.48 35.91 -7.64
N ASP A 177 -37.64 36.31 -8.60
CA ASP A 177 -38.06 36.80 -9.92
C ASP A 177 -38.83 35.75 -10.74
N ARG A 178 -38.51 34.45 -10.58
CA ARG A 178 -39.14 33.40 -11.38
C ARG A 178 -40.50 33.01 -10.83
N THR A 179 -40.62 32.89 -9.51
CA THR A 179 -41.90 32.64 -8.82
C THR A 179 -42.88 33.79 -9.05
N GLY A 180 -42.39 35.03 -9.00
CA GLY A 180 -43.16 36.22 -9.35
C GLY A 180 -43.63 36.20 -10.82
N ALA A 181 -42.72 35.94 -11.76
CA ALA A 181 -43.03 35.91 -13.19
C ALA A 181 -44.02 34.79 -13.57
N GLU A 182 -43.89 33.60 -12.97
CA GLU A 182 -44.86 32.51 -13.17
C GLU A 182 -46.25 32.87 -12.66
N PHE A 183 -46.33 33.55 -11.51
CA PHE A 183 -47.59 34.02 -10.96
C PHE A 183 -48.21 35.11 -11.86
N GLU A 184 -47.42 36.08 -12.34
CA GLU A 184 -47.86 37.10 -13.30
C GLU A 184 -48.42 36.48 -14.58
N GLN A 185 -47.71 35.51 -15.18
CA GLN A 185 -48.16 34.86 -16.41
C GLN A 185 -49.49 34.11 -16.23
N VAL A 186 -49.69 33.46 -15.08
CA VAL A 186 -50.96 32.80 -14.75
C VAL A 186 -52.08 33.84 -14.63
N LEU A 187 -51.84 34.96 -13.96
CA LEU A 187 -52.82 36.04 -13.84
C LEU A 187 -53.17 36.65 -15.20
N ASP A 188 -52.18 36.95 -16.05
CA ASP A 188 -52.38 37.48 -17.40
C ASP A 188 -53.25 36.55 -18.26
N SER A 189 -52.95 35.25 -18.24
CA SER A 189 -53.74 34.25 -18.97
C SER A 189 -55.19 34.17 -18.46
N MET A 190 -55.39 34.32 -17.15
CA MET A 190 -56.72 34.28 -16.53
C MET A 190 -57.56 35.51 -16.88
N ILE A 191 -56.92 36.69 -16.89
CA ILE A 191 -57.54 37.95 -17.30
C ILE A 191 -57.93 37.90 -18.78
N ALA A 192 -57.02 37.44 -19.65
CA ALA A 192 -57.29 37.29 -21.08
C ALA A 192 -58.48 36.35 -21.37
N ALA A 193 -58.55 35.22 -20.66
CA ALA A 193 -59.64 34.24 -20.81
C ALA A 193 -61.02 34.81 -20.39
N GLU A 194 -61.08 35.58 -19.31
CA GLU A 194 -62.35 36.12 -18.80
C GLU A 194 -62.85 37.31 -19.64
N VAL A 195 -61.93 38.19 -20.09
CA VAL A 195 -62.23 39.36 -20.93
C VAL A 195 -62.64 38.95 -22.36
N GLY A 196 -62.04 37.89 -22.91
CA GLY A 196 -62.34 37.37 -24.25
C GLY A 196 -63.62 36.53 -24.35
N SER A 197 -64.29 36.22 -23.25
CA SER A 197 -65.48 35.35 -23.24
C SER A 197 -66.74 36.05 -23.80
N PHE A 198 -67.28 35.52 -24.91
CA PHE A 198 -68.57 35.91 -25.51
C PHE A 198 -69.29 34.71 -26.14
N ASP A 199 -70.62 34.77 -26.30
CA ASP A 199 -71.40 33.70 -26.94
C ASP A 199 -71.20 33.72 -28.47
N ARG A 200 -70.21 32.95 -28.92
CA ARG A 200 -69.87 32.79 -30.34
C ARG A 200 -71.03 32.24 -31.17
N LYS A 201 -71.84 31.34 -30.60
CA LYS A 201 -72.94 30.69 -31.32
C LYS A 201 -74.05 31.71 -31.58
N LEU A 202 -74.45 32.46 -30.55
CA LEU A 202 -75.44 33.52 -30.67
C LEU A 202 -74.99 34.60 -31.65
N LEU A 203 -73.72 35.01 -31.60
CA LEU A 203 -73.19 36.04 -32.50
C LEU A 203 -73.15 35.59 -33.96
N ARG A 204 -72.77 34.35 -34.22
CA ARG A 204 -72.80 33.75 -35.56
C ARG A 204 -74.23 33.64 -36.09
N GLU A 205 -75.18 33.23 -35.24
CA GLU A 205 -76.61 33.18 -35.58
C GLU A 205 -77.17 34.58 -35.91
N GLN A 206 -76.78 35.61 -35.16
CA GLN A 206 -77.12 37.00 -35.47
C GLN A 206 -76.57 37.44 -36.83
N GLY A 207 -75.33 37.06 -37.17
CA GLY A 207 -74.73 37.31 -38.49
C GLY A 207 -75.52 36.68 -39.63
N PHE A 208 -75.92 35.42 -39.46
CA PHE A 208 -76.74 34.67 -40.40
C PHE A 208 -78.11 35.34 -40.62
N GLU A 209 -78.80 35.65 -39.52
CA GLU A 209 -80.13 36.28 -39.54
C GLU A 209 -80.12 37.67 -40.16
N ARG A 210 -79.09 38.46 -39.89
CA ARG A 210 -78.92 39.79 -40.48
C ARG A 210 -78.63 39.74 -41.97
N CYS A 211 -77.86 38.75 -42.41
CA CYS A 211 -77.61 38.51 -43.83
C CYS A 211 -78.90 38.08 -44.55
N ARG A 212 -79.67 37.18 -43.92
CA ARG A 212 -80.98 36.71 -44.39
C ARG A 212 -81.97 37.84 -44.58
N ALA A 213 -82.14 38.68 -43.56
CA ALA A 213 -83.08 39.80 -43.61
C ALA A 213 -82.78 40.80 -44.75
N ASN A 214 -81.51 40.93 -45.14
CA ASN A 214 -81.06 41.91 -46.13
C ASN A 214 -80.59 41.27 -47.44
N HIS A 215 -80.85 39.97 -47.66
CA HIS A 215 -80.45 39.21 -48.85
C HIS A 215 -78.95 39.34 -49.19
N GLY A 216 -78.09 39.52 -48.18
CA GLY A 216 -76.66 39.71 -48.35
C GLY A 216 -76.26 41.02 -49.02
N ASP A 217 -76.98 42.12 -48.75
CA ASP A 217 -76.55 43.48 -49.10
C ASP A 217 -75.44 43.96 -48.14
N HIS A 218 -74.26 44.22 -48.71
CA HIS A 218 -73.07 44.64 -47.96
C HIS A 218 -73.19 46.07 -47.40
N GLN A 219 -74.06 46.92 -47.95
CA GLN A 219 -74.23 48.31 -47.47
C GLN A 219 -74.86 48.37 -46.06
N VAL A 220 -75.67 47.37 -45.70
CA VAL A 220 -76.32 47.28 -44.38
C VAL A 220 -75.35 46.80 -43.29
N LEU A 221 -74.19 46.26 -43.68
CA LEU A 221 -73.18 45.75 -42.76
C LEU A 221 -72.63 46.85 -41.86
N TYR A 222 -72.49 48.08 -42.36
CA TYR A 222 -71.96 49.22 -41.60
C TYR A 222 -72.80 49.51 -40.33
N LYS A 223 -74.14 49.54 -40.46
CA LYS A 223 -75.06 49.73 -39.32
C LYS A 223 -75.07 48.52 -38.38
N SER A 224 -74.88 47.33 -38.93
CA SER A 224 -74.84 46.09 -38.15
C SER A 224 -73.57 46.01 -37.31
N LEU A 225 -72.43 46.43 -37.87
CA LEU A 225 -71.14 46.55 -37.16
C LEU A 225 -71.17 47.66 -36.12
N ASP A 226 -71.83 48.80 -36.38
CA ASP A 226 -72.06 49.83 -35.35
C ASP A 226 -72.89 49.31 -34.18
N THR A 227 -73.94 48.52 -34.46
CA THR A 227 -74.77 47.89 -33.42
C THR A 227 -73.96 46.86 -32.63
N LEU A 228 -73.16 46.03 -33.31
CA LEU A 228 -72.26 45.06 -32.71
C LEU A 228 -71.20 45.75 -31.82
N TYR A 229 -70.69 46.89 -32.25
CA TYR A 229 -69.80 47.74 -31.45
C TYR A 229 -70.54 48.33 -30.22
N SER A 230 -71.75 48.85 -30.36
CA SER A 230 -72.51 49.34 -29.19
C SER A 230 -72.86 48.23 -28.19
N VAL A 231 -73.21 47.03 -28.67
CA VAL A 231 -73.42 45.85 -27.81
C VAL A 231 -72.11 45.44 -27.15
N PHE A 232 -71.00 45.45 -27.87
CA PHE A 232 -69.67 45.24 -27.31
C PHE A 232 -69.33 46.26 -26.22
N ILE A 233 -69.65 47.53 -26.42
CA ILE A 233 -69.46 48.62 -25.45
C ILE A 233 -70.44 48.53 -24.26
N ASN A 234 -71.63 47.93 -24.42
CA ASN A 234 -72.57 47.70 -23.32
C ASN A 234 -72.27 46.40 -22.54
N ASP A 235 -71.65 45.40 -23.17
CA ASP A 235 -71.10 44.22 -22.49
C ASP A 235 -69.99 44.63 -21.50
N ILE A 236 -69.17 45.63 -21.85
CA ILE A 236 -69.01 46.89 -21.08
C ILE A 236 -69.42 46.89 -19.61
N ASP A 237 -70.68 47.24 -19.37
CA ASP A 237 -71.20 47.51 -18.02
C ASP A 237 -71.57 46.20 -17.27
N VAL A 238 -71.67 45.06 -17.97
CA VAL A 238 -71.71 43.70 -17.38
C VAL A 238 -70.34 43.30 -16.81
N ILE A 239 -69.30 44.11 -17.04
CA ILE A 239 -67.95 43.89 -16.51
C ILE A 239 -67.88 44.05 -14.99
N GLU A 240 -68.78 44.77 -14.32
CA GLU A 240 -68.71 44.91 -12.85
C GLU A 240 -68.85 43.55 -12.12
N ASP A 241 -69.75 42.69 -12.61
CA ASP A 241 -69.89 41.31 -12.11
C ASP A 241 -68.76 40.39 -12.57
N LYS A 242 -68.11 40.69 -13.72
CA LYS A 242 -66.89 39.99 -14.16
C LYS A 242 -65.67 40.42 -13.34
N LYS A 243 -65.55 41.70 -12.92
CA LYS A 243 -64.49 42.22 -12.05
C LYS A 243 -64.51 41.52 -10.70
N LYS A 244 -65.68 41.45 -10.03
CA LYS A 244 -65.81 40.72 -8.76
C LYS A 244 -65.41 39.25 -8.86
N ARG A 245 -65.74 38.60 -9.98
CA ARG A 245 -65.31 37.21 -10.26
C ARG A 245 -63.81 37.11 -10.51
N LEU A 246 -63.22 38.08 -11.21
CA LEU A 246 -61.78 38.15 -11.46
C LEU A 246 -61.03 38.34 -10.14
N GLU A 247 -61.41 39.31 -9.33
CA GLU A 247 -60.84 39.58 -8.01
C GLU A 247 -60.90 38.33 -7.11
N ALA A 248 -62.06 37.66 -7.04
CA ALA A 248 -62.21 36.43 -6.26
C ALA A 248 -61.29 35.30 -6.75
N ARG A 249 -61.13 35.14 -8.07
CA ARG A 249 -60.23 34.13 -8.63
C ARG A 249 -58.75 34.47 -8.46
N ILE A 250 -58.38 35.76 -8.48
CA ILE A 250 -57.01 36.22 -8.18
C ILE A 250 -56.67 35.93 -6.72
N ASP A 251 -57.60 36.20 -5.81
CA ASP A 251 -57.47 35.88 -4.39
C ASP A 251 -57.31 34.37 -4.17
N GLU A 252 -58.14 33.57 -4.85
CA GLU A 252 -58.05 32.10 -4.82
C GLU A 252 -56.69 31.61 -5.34
N GLN A 253 -56.19 32.15 -6.45
CA GLN A 253 -54.89 31.76 -6.98
C GLN A 253 -53.71 32.23 -6.12
N ARG A 254 -53.83 33.39 -5.48
CA ARG A 254 -52.86 33.87 -4.51
C ARG A 254 -52.73 32.86 -3.37
N VAL A 255 -53.85 32.45 -2.77
CA VAL A 255 -53.85 31.47 -1.67
C VAL A 255 -53.29 30.12 -2.12
N LYS A 256 -53.73 29.61 -3.28
CA LYS A 256 -53.23 28.33 -3.84
C LYS A 256 -51.73 28.34 -4.08
N THR A 257 -51.20 29.42 -4.65
CA THR A 257 -49.76 29.54 -4.96
C THR A 257 -48.92 29.60 -3.69
N LYS A 258 -49.38 30.36 -2.68
CA LYS A 258 -48.74 30.42 -1.36
C LYS A 258 -48.76 29.08 -0.63
N ASP A 259 -49.88 28.37 -0.64
CA ASP A 259 -49.98 27.03 -0.04
C ASP A 259 -49.02 26.04 -0.72
N LYS A 260 -48.89 26.12 -2.04
CA LYS A 260 -47.95 25.30 -2.80
C LYS A 260 -46.50 25.61 -2.40
N LEU A 261 -46.13 26.90 -2.31
CA LEU A 261 -44.79 27.32 -1.88
C LEU A 261 -44.48 26.92 -0.45
N ASN A 262 -45.41 27.10 0.48
CA ASN A 262 -45.26 26.67 1.87
C ASN A 262 -45.01 25.15 1.94
N LYS A 263 -45.77 24.33 1.20
CA LYS A 263 -45.53 22.88 1.15
C LYS A 263 -44.17 22.51 0.58
N ILE A 264 -43.73 23.19 -0.48
CA ILE A 264 -42.41 22.95 -1.09
C ILE A 264 -41.30 23.30 -0.08
N SER A 265 -41.41 24.45 0.58
CA SER A 265 -40.44 24.88 1.59
C SER A 265 -40.42 23.96 2.81
N GLU A 266 -41.58 23.49 3.29
CA GLU A 266 -41.66 22.48 4.36
C GLU A 266 -40.97 21.17 3.97
N LEU A 267 -41.14 20.70 2.73
CA LEU A 267 -40.46 19.51 2.23
C LEU A 267 -38.94 19.71 2.16
N GLN A 268 -38.47 20.88 1.73
CA GLN A 268 -37.05 21.23 1.69
C GLN A 268 -36.45 21.31 3.09
N ILE A 269 -37.13 21.95 4.05
CA ILE A 269 -36.72 22.02 5.45
C ILE A 269 -36.60 20.61 6.05
N ASN A 270 -37.62 19.77 5.87
CA ASN A 270 -37.60 18.38 6.35
C ASN A 270 -36.46 17.57 5.71
N HIS A 271 -36.14 17.83 4.44
CA HIS A 271 -35.03 17.18 3.75
C HIS A 271 -33.69 17.60 4.34
N LEU A 272 -33.45 18.91 4.52
CA LEU A 272 -32.23 19.45 5.13
C LEU A 272 -32.02 18.91 6.56
N GLU A 273 -33.08 18.88 7.38
CA GLU A 273 -33.01 18.32 8.74
C GLU A 273 -32.63 16.83 8.74
N ARG A 274 -33.22 16.04 7.83
CA ARG A 274 -32.89 14.61 7.70
C ARG A 274 -31.48 14.36 7.20
N GLU A 275 -31.05 15.10 6.17
CA GLU A 275 -29.69 15.03 5.64
C GLU A 275 -28.68 15.31 6.74
N HIS A 276 -28.96 16.30 7.57
CA HIS A 276 -28.06 16.70 8.64
C HIS A 276 -28.02 15.71 9.79
N GLU A 277 -29.15 15.12 10.19
CA GLU A 277 -29.16 14.03 11.16
C GLU A 277 -28.39 12.81 10.64
N LEU A 278 -28.50 12.49 9.35
CA LEU A 278 -27.72 11.42 8.73
C LEU A 278 -26.21 11.75 8.73
N ASN A 279 -25.85 12.99 8.38
CA ASN A 279 -24.46 13.44 8.39
C ASN A 279 -23.86 13.41 9.81
N LYS A 280 -24.61 13.89 10.81
CA LYS A 280 -24.24 13.83 12.22
C LYS A 280 -24.07 12.39 12.71
N ALA A 281 -24.97 11.49 12.33
CA ALA A 281 -24.85 10.06 12.66
C ALA A 281 -23.59 9.44 12.03
N ASN A 282 -23.27 9.79 10.78
CA ASN A 282 -22.06 9.34 10.10
C ASN A 282 -20.79 9.88 10.75
N LEU A 283 -20.76 11.16 11.13
CA LEU A 283 -19.64 11.76 11.85
C LEU A 283 -19.45 11.13 13.23
N ASN A 284 -20.54 10.84 13.96
CA ASN A 284 -20.47 10.14 15.25
C ASN A 284 -19.90 8.72 15.09
N ARG A 285 -20.35 7.97 14.07
CA ARG A 285 -19.79 6.64 13.75
C ARG A 285 -18.30 6.73 13.44
N LYS A 286 -17.91 7.69 12.59
CA LYS A 286 -16.49 7.92 12.28
C LYS A 286 -15.66 8.21 13.54
N ALA A 287 -16.19 9.02 14.46
CA ALA A 287 -15.51 9.30 15.72
C ALA A 287 -15.37 8.04 16.61
N THR A 288 -16.40 7.20 16.68
CA THR A 288 -16.33 5.93 17.43
C THR A 288 -15.37 4.93 16.80
N ASP A 289 -15.32 4.86 15.48
CA ASP A 289 -14.42 3.94 14.76
C ASP A 289 -12.96 4.34 14.95
N LEU A 290 -12.67 5.65 14.86
CA LEU A 290 -11.35 6.19 15.15
C LEU A 290 -10.92 5.97 16.61
N ASP A 291 -11.86 6.12 17.56
CA ASP A 291 -11.57 5.85 18.98
C ASP A 291 -11.27 4.36 19.23
N ALA A 292 -12.03 3.46 18.58
CA ALA A 292 -11.77 2.03 18.63
C ALA A 292 -10.38 1.67 18.07
N GLU A 293 -9.97 2.28 16.95
CA GLU A 293 -8.64 2.10 16.38
C GLU A 293 -7.53 2.56 17.35
N VAL A 294 -7.73 3.71 18.01
CA VAL A 294 -6.80 4.20 19.04
C VAL A 294 -6.69 3.20 20.20
N GLN A 295 -7.80 2.62 20.66
CA GLN A 295 -7.79 1.63 21.75
C GLN A 295 -7.04 0.34 21.36
N VAL A 296 -7.18 -0.13 20.11
CA VAL A 296 -6.45 -1.29 19.60
C VAL A 296 -4.94 -1.02 19.60
N LEU A 297 -4.50 0.12 19.05
CA LEU A 297 -3.09 0.50 19.01
C LEU A 297 -2.51 0.70 20.42
N GLN A 298 -3.29 1.25 21.35
CA GLN A 298 -2.88 1.36 22.75
C GLN A 298 -2.66 0.00 23.40
N LYS A 299 -3.53 -0.98 23.12
CA LYS A 299 -3.39 -2.34 23.64
C LYS A 299 -2.16 -3.03 23.08
N GLU A 300 -1.85 -2.83 21.80
CA GLU A 300 -0.65 -3.35 21.15
C GLU A 300 0.63 -2.78 21.78
N ILE A 301 0.69 -1.46 22.00
CA ILE A 301 1.80 -0.82 22.73
C ILE A 301 1.96 -1.42 24.13
N GLU A 302 0.86 -1.62 24.85
CA GLU A 302 0.89 -2.20 26.19
C GLU A 302 1.40 -3.64 26.19
N GLU A 303 1.01 -4.44 25.20
CA GLU A 303 1.50 -5.81 25.02
C GLU A 303 3.02 -5.85 24.80
N ILE A 304 3.54 -4.98 23.93
CA ILE A 304 4.99 -4.86 23.68
C ILE A 304 5.72 -4.43 24.96
N ARG A 305 5.19 -3.41 25.67
CA ARG A 305 5.81 -2.86 26.89
C ARG A 305 5.80 -3.82 28.08
N GLN A 306 4.69 -4.52 28.30
CA GLN A 306 4.52 -5.38 29.47
C GLN A 306 4.97 -6.82 29.25
N THR A 307 4.99 -7.30 28.00
CA THR A 307 5.22 -8.73 27.71
C THR A 307 6.52 -8.94 26.96
N GLN A 308 6.67 -8.31 25.79
CA GLN A 308 7.78 -8.60 24.88
C GLN A 308 9.12 -8.04 25.39
N ILE A 309 9.16 -6.75 25.75
CA ILE A 309 10.38 -6.10 26.27
C ILE A 309 10.88 -6.79 27.56
N PRO A 310 10.02 -7.08 28.56
CA PRO A 310 10.46 -7.79 29.76
C PRO A 310 10.95 -9.21 29.47
N HIS A 311 10.34 -9.92 28.51
CA HIS A 311 10.81 -11.25 28.12
C HIS A 311 12.22 -11.21 27.53
N ILE A 312 12.50 -10.25 26.64
CA ILE A 312 13.85 -10.07 26.07
C ILE A 312 14.85 -9.68 27.16
N LYS A 313 14.49 -8.76 28.07
CA LYS A 313 15.34 -8.39 29.22
C LYS A 313 15.65 -9.58 30.14
N GLN A 314 14.72 -10.52 30.28
CA GLN A 314 14.97 -11.76 31.04
C GLN A 314 15.99 -12.65 30.33
N GLN A 315 15.96 -12.73 28.99
CA GLN A 315 16.95 -13.44 28.19
C GLN A 315 18.33 -12.76 28.29
N GLU A 316 18.39 -11.43 28.19
CA GLU A 316 19.62 -10.65 28.40
C GLU A 316 20.27 -10.96 29.76
N ALA A 317 19.48 -10.93 30.84
CA ALA A 317 19.96 -11.27 32.18
C ALA A 317 20.48 -12.71 32.29
N GLY A 318 19.89 -13.65 31.56
CA GLY A 318 20.34 -15.04 31.48
C GLY A 318 21.71 -15.17 30.81
N ILE A 319 21.90 -14.48 29.68
CA ILE A 319 23.17 -14.47 28.94
C ILE A 319 24.26 -13.75 29.75
N GLU A 320 23.96 -12.63 30.39
CA GLU A 320 24.91 -11.94 31.28
C GLU A 320 25.42 -12.85 32.40
N LEU A 321 24.55 -13.70 32.96
CA LEU A 321 24.92 -14.64 34.01
C LEU A 321 25.87 -15.73 33.46
N GLN A 322 25.62 -16.23 32.25
CA GLN A 322 26.53 -17.16 31.56
C GLN A 322 27.89 -16.51 31.27
N LEU A 323 27.88 -15.24 30.86
CA LEU A 323 29.10 -14.47 30.59
C LEU A 323 29.96 -14.34 31.84
N ARG A 324 29.36 -13.99 32.98
CA ARG A 324 30.04 -13.92 34.29
C ARG A 324 30.57 -15.30 34.73
N ALA A 325 29.83 -16.37 34.48
CA ALA A 325 30.29 -17.72 34.80
C ALA A 325 31.52 -18.13 33.97
N ALA A 326 31.50 -17.84 32.67
CA ALA A 326 32.61 -18.11 31.76
C ALA A 326 33.86 -17.26 32.08
N GLU A 327 33.70 -16.02 32.56
CA GLU A 327 34.81 -15.20 33.07
C GLU A 327 35.46 -15.80 34.32
N GLN A 328 34.66 -16.38 35.23
CA GLN A 328 35.18 -17.00 36.46
C GLN A 328 35.98 -18.29 36.18
N GLU A 329 35.62 -19.06 35.15
CA GLU A 329 36.37 -20.25 34.72
C GLU A 329 37.77 -19.93 34.16
N GLN A 330 38.07 -18.67 33.85
CA GLN A 330 39.39 -18.23 33.35
C GLN A 330 40.51 -18.40 34.41
N ALA A 331 40.16 -18.69 35.67
CA ALA A 331 41.10 -18.97 36.74
C ALA A 331 41.77 -20.37 36.58
N ARG A 332 43.00 -20.37 36.05
CA ARG A 332 44.00 -21.47 35.88
C ARG A 332 43.60 -22.87 36.40
N PRO A 333 43.58 -23.92 35.55
CA PRO A 333 43.32 -25.28 35.99
C PRO A 333 44.45 -25.83 36.90
N ALA A 334 44.06 -26.55 37.96
CA ALA A 334 44.96 -27.10 38.96
C ALA A 334 45.99 -28.10 38.38
N ILE A 335 47.21 -28.11 38.94
CA ILE A 335 48.26 -29.01 38.46
C ILE A 335 48.03 -30.44 38.97
N LYS A 336 47.61 -31.37 38.09
CA LYS A 336 47.53 -32.81 38.39
C LYS A 336 48.92 -33.47 38.43
N TRP A 337 49.70 -33.17 39.46
CA TRP A 337 51.06 -33.68 39.63
C TRP A 337 51.14 -35.21 39.62
N PHE A 338 50.13 -35.90 40.19
CA PHE A 338 50.11 -37.35 40.32
C PHE A 338 50.08 -38.12 38.99
N GLU A 339 49.47 -37.57 37.93
CA GLU A 339 49.40 -38.24 36.63
C GLU A 339 50.68 -38.02 35.78
N MET A 340 51.41 -36.94 36.06
CA MET A 340 52.58 -36.51 35.27
C MET A 340 53.90 -37.04 35.84
N LEU A 341 54.01 -37.09 37.18
CA LEU A 341 55.23 -37.46 37.89
C LEU A 341 55.79 -38.82 37.44
N PRO A 342 54.99 -39.91 37.30
CA PRO A 342 55.55 -41.22 36.95
C PRO A 342 56.19 -41.24 35.56
N SER A 343 55.56 -40.58 34.58
CA SER A 343 56.06 -40.55 33.19
C SER A 343 57.31 -39.67 33.07
N ALA A 344 57.32 -38.54 33.78
CA ALA A 344 58.48 -37.65 33.82
C ALA A 344 59.69 -38.29 34.54
N VAL A 345 59.46 -38.94 35.67
CA VAL A 345 60.50 -39.68 36.41
C VAL A 345 61.04 -40.82 35.56
N LEU A 346 60.18 -41.60 34.90
CA LEU A 346 60.60 -42.69 34.02
C LEU A 346 61.47 -42.18 32.86
N ALA A 347 61.07 -41.09 32.19
CA ALA A 347 61.84 -40.50 31.11
C ALA A 347 63.22 -39.99 31.60
N PHE A 348 63.26 -39.39 32.79
CA PHE A 348 64.49 -38.89 33.40
C PHE A 348 65.45 -40.02 33.80
N VAL A 349 64.94 -41.09 34.40
CA VAL A 349 65.74 -42.27 34.76
C VAL A 349 66.31 -42.95 33.51
N LEU A 350 65.49 -43.12 32.47
CA LEU A 350 65.94 -43.69 31.19
C LEU A 350 66.98 -42.79 30.49
N PHE A 351 66.82 -41.48 30.56
CA PHE A 351 67.81 -40.51 30.06
C PHE A 351 69.17 -40.70 30.74
N ILE A 352 69.20 -40.76 32.08
CA ILE A 352 70.45 -40.97 32.84
C ILE A 352 71.07 -42.33 32.51
N TYR A 353 70.26 -43.39 32.47
CA TYR A 353 70.72 -44.73 32.12
C TYR A 353 71.39 -44.75 30.75
N LEU A 354 70.75 -44.21 29.71
CA LEU A 354 71.30 -44.18 28.35
C LEU A 354 72.54 -43.31 28.25
N LEU A 355 72.58 -42.19 28.98
CA LEU A 355 73.75 -41.32 29.03
C LEU A 355 74.96 -42.08 29.59
N ILE A 356 74.80 -42.79 30.70
CA ILE A 356 75.87 -43.62 31.30
C ILE A 356 76.24 -44.77 30.37
N PHE A 357 75.25 -45.45 29.79
CA PHE A 357 75.43 -46.59 28.90
C PHE A 357 76.28 -46.24 27.66
N TYR A 358 75.89 -45.23 26.90
CA TYR A 358 76.65 -44.82 25.72
C TYR A 358 77.97 -44.13 26.08
N SER A 359 78.05 -43.47 27.24
CA SER A 359 79.33 -42.93 27.71
C SER A 359 80.33 -44.04 28.06
N SER A 360 79.84 -45.14 28.64
CA SER A 360 80.63 -46.35 28.88
C SER A 360 81.09 -46.98 27.57
N ALA A 361 80.19 -47.13 26.60
CA ALA A 361 80.53 -47.66 25.28
C ALA A 361 81.61 -46.81 24.58
N ALA A 362 81.47 -45.48 24.64
CA ALA A 362 82.45 -44.54 24.08
C ALA A 362 83.82 -44.67 24.77
N TYR A 363 83.84 -44.79 26.10
CA TYR A 363 85.08 -44.99 26.85
C TYR A 363 85.78 -46.29 26.45
N ILE A 364 85.03 -47.39 26.33
CA ILE A 364 85.57 -48.68 25.92
C ILE A 364 86.18 -48.55 24.51
N LEU A 365 85.46 -47.93 23.57
CA LEU A 365 85.90 -47.75 22.20
C LEU A 365 87.17 -46.89 22.10
N LEU A 366 87.21 -45.75 22.79
CA LEU A 366 88.28 -44.75 22.60
C LEU A 366 89.52 -45.02 23.46
N PHE A 367 89.36 -45.66 24.62
CA PHE A 367 90.39 -45.66 25.65
C PHE A 367 90.76 -47.05 26.19
N SER A 368 89.88 -48.06 26.13
CA SER A 368 90.15 -49.34 26.82
C SER A 368 91.36 -50.11 26.31
N VAL A 369 91.60 -50.09 24.99
CA VAL A 369 92.74 -50.78 24.37
C VAL A 369 94.05 -50.09 24.71
N ALA A 370 94.07 -48.76 24.72
CA ALA A 370 95.24 -47.99 25.14
C ALA A 370 95.54 -48.20 26.63
N ASP A 371 94.51 -48.15 27.48
CA ASP A 371 94.64 -48.37 28.93
C ASP A 371 95.11 -49.79 29.27
N ALA A 372 94.67 -50.80 28.52
CA ALA A 372 95.12 -52.17 28.70
C ALA A 372 96.62 -52.32 28.37
N LYS A 373 97.07 -51.72 27.25
CA LYS A 373 98.50 -51.74 26.86
C LYS A 373 99.39 -50.99 27.85
N GLU A 374 98.92 -49.86 28.38
CA GLU A 374 99.65 -49.10 29.41
C GLU A 374 99.74 -49.85 30.74
N ALA A 375 98.65 -50.50 31.17
CA ALA A 375 98.64 -51.32 32.38
C ALA A 375 99.58 -52.54 32.28
N ASP A 376 99.58 -53.23 31.13
CA ASP A 376 100.49 -54.34 30.86
C ASP A 376 101.96 -53.87 30.84
N ALA A 377 102.25 -52.70 30.29
CA ALA A 377 103.59 -52.10 30.30
C ALA A 377 104.09 -51.71 31.71
N LEU A 378 103.17 -51.43 32.64
CA LEU A 378 103.46 -51.10 34.04
C LEU A 378 103.50 -52.34 34.96
N GLY A 379 103.30 -53.56 34.42
CA GLY A 379 103.31 -54.81 35.18
C GLY A 379 102.09 -55.00 36.10
N VAL A 380 101.04 -54.21 35.93
CA VAL A 380 99.79 -54.30 36.70
C VAL A 380 98.76 -55.05 35.85
N SER A 381 98.16 -56.11 36.40
CA SER A 381 97.11 -56.86 35.69
C SER A 381 95.96 -55.91 35.32
N ALA A 382 95.77 -55.68 34.03
CA ALA A 382 94.71 -54.82 33.53
C ALA A 382 93.34 -55.38 33.99
N ALA A 383 92.45 -54.52 34.52
CA ALA A 383 91.09 -54.92 34.91
C ALA A 383 90.31 -55.43 33.70
N VAL A 384 89.64 -56.59 33.80
CA VAL A 384 88.86 -57.22 32.70
C VAL A 384 88.01 -56.17 32.00
N ALA A 385 88.09 -56.09 30.67
CA ALA A 385 87.27 -55.18 29.88
C ALA A 385 85.80 -55.61 30.02
N GLN A 386 85.09 -54.95 30.93
CA GLN A 386 83.66 -55.13 31.10
C GLN A 386 82.94 -54.32 30.02
N ILE A 387 81.88 -54.91 29.47
CA ILE A 387 80.99 -54.31 28.46
C ILE A 387 80.33 -53.03 29.00
N PHE A 388 80.17 -52.96 30.31
CA PHE A 388 79.63 -51.81 31.01
C PHE A 388 80.58 -51.41 32.15
N ASN A 389 81.11 -50.19 32.09
CA ASN A 389 81.95 -49.60 33.11
C ASN A 389 81.22 -48.41 33.74
N PRO A 390 80.63 -48.56 34.95
CA PRO A 390 79.89 -47.48 35.61
C PRO A 390 80.79 -46.29 35.98
N TYR A 391 82.11 -46.50 36.06
CA TYR A 391 83.09 -45.46 36.34
C TYR A 391 83.68 -44.85 35.07
N ALA A 392 83.17 -45.19 33.87
CA ALA A 392 83.69 -44.68 32.60
C ALA A 392 83.76 -43.15 32.57
N VAL A 393 82.68 -42.49 32.99
CA VAL A 393 82.60 -41.02 33.08
C VAL A 393 83.70 -40.48 33.99
N THR A 394 83.81 -41.00 35.21
CA THR A 394 84.82 -40.58 36.19
C THR A 394 86.25 -40.81 35.70
N LYS A 395 86.55 -41.98 35.10
CA LYS A 395 87.88 -42.29 34.54
C LYS A 395 88.28 -41.31 33.44
N VAL A 396 87.33 -40.89 32.62
CA VAL A 396 87.58 -39.93 31.52
C VAL A 396 87.89 -38.54 32.07
N PHE A 397 87.20 -38.12 33.13
CA PHE A 397 87.50 -36.87 33.81
C PHE A 397 88.93 -36.85 34.36
N HIS A 398 89.44 -37.98 34.87
CA HIS A 398 90.82 -38.10 35.35
C HIS A 398 91.88 -38.05 34.24
N LYS A 399 91.53 -38.35 32.98
CA LYS A 399 92.45 -38.26 31.84
C LYS A 399 92.70 -36.83 31.35
N GLY A 400 91.87 -35.86 31.75
CA GLY A 400 91.99 -34.44 31.39
C GLY A 400 91.71 -34.12 29.91
N GLY A 401 91.56 -32.83 29.60
CA GLY A 401 91.40 -32.32 28.22
C GLY A 401 89.96 -32.34 27.68
N THR A 402 89.81 -32.53 26.36
CA THR A 402 88.52 -32.53 25.64
C THR A 402 87.78 -33.88 25.67
N ALA A 403 88.35 -34.90 26.32
CA ALA A 403 87.81 -36.25 26.34
C ALA A 403 86.37 -36.38 26.90
N PRO A 404 85.98 -35.70 27.99
CA PRO A 404 84.58 -35.74 28.46
C PRO A 404 83.59 -35.21 27.42
N PHE A 405 83.95 -34.15 26.69
CA PHE A 405 83.09 -33.55 25.67
C PHE A 405 82.78 -34.52 24.53
N PHE A 406 83.80 -35.22 24.00
CA PHE A 406 83.61 -36.21 22.94
C PHE A 406 82.74 -37.39 23.38
N ILE A 407 82.88 -37.84 24.64
CA ILE A 407 82.07 -38.92 25.18
C ILE A 407 80.62 -38.51 25.36
N PHE A 408 80.37 -37.33 25.92
CA PHE A 408 78.99 -36.82 26.02
C PHE A 408 78.37 -36.62 24.64
N LEU A 409 79.10 -36.04 23.69
CA LEU A 409 78.62 -35.89 22.31
C LEU A 409 78.25 -37.25 21.70
N PHE A 410 79.10 -38.26 21.88
CA PHE A 410 78.83 -39.62 21.43
C PHE A 410 77.55 -40.19 22.06
N ALA A 411 77.35 -39.98 23.37
CA ALA A 411 76.15 -40.44 24.08
C ALA A 411 74.86 -39.70 23.67
N PHE A 412 74.95 -38.42 23.28
CA PHE A 412 73.81 -37.63 22.84
C PHE A 412 73.34 -37.99 21.43
N ILE A 413 74.20 -38.52 20.56
CA ILE A 413 73.82 -38.84 19.17
C ILE A 413 72.69 -39.88 19.12
N PRO A 414 72.78 -41.08 19.74
CA PRO A 414 71.67 -42.04 19.76
C PRO A 414 70.41 -41.48 20.44
N LEU A 415 70.59 -40.66 21.48
CA LEU A 415 69.50 -39.98 22.17
C LEU A 415 68.75 -38.99 21.27
N ALA A 416 69.45 -38.24 20.42
CA ALA A 416 68.87 -37.31 19.47
C ALA A 416 67.97 -38.02 18.45
N PHE A 417 68.37 -39.22 18.00
CA PHE A 417 67.54 -40.05 17.13
C PHE A 417 66.27 -40.56 17.83
N ALA A 418 66.30 -40.77 19.15
CA ALA A 418 65.10 -41.15 19.91
C ALA A 418 64.05 -40.02 19.98
N VAL A 419 64.48 -38.75 19.89
CA VAL A 419 63.61 -37.55 19.89
C VAL A 419 63.52 -36.85 18.52
N ILE A 420 63.79 -37.58 17.44
CA ILE A 420 63.80 -37.04 16.07
C ILE A 420 62.46 -36.44 15.64
N ASP A 421 61.36 -36.90 16.27
CA ASP A 421 59.99 -36.42 16.03
C ASP A 421 59.79 -34.93 16.36
N ARG A 422 60.74 -34.30 17.06
CA ARG A 422 60.76 -32.86 17.32
C ARG A 422 61.42 -32.05 16.21
N PHE A 423 62.35 -32.64 15.47
CA PHE A 423 63.12 -31.94 14.45
C PHE A 423 62.47 -32.01 13.08
N THR A 424 61.68 -33.05 12.79
CA THR A 424 61.00 -33.18 11.49
C THR A 424 59.51 -33.50 11.63
N LYS A 425 58.69 -32.91 10.75
CA LYS A 425 57.23 -33.09 10.74
C LYS A 425 56.78 -34.35 9.98
N ASN A 426 57.64 -34.96 9.17
CA ASN A 426 57.29 -36.10 8.32
C ASN A 426 57.38 -37.41 9.11
N GLU A 427 56.24 -38.09 9.29
CA GLU A 427 56.13 -39.31 10.09
C GLU A 427 56.95 -40.48 9.52
N VAL A 428 56.98 -40.64 8.19
CA VAL A 428 57.75 -41.70 7.54
C VAL A 428 59.24 -41.47 7.73
N LEU A 429 59.70 -40.23 7.53
CA LEU A 429 61.10 -39.86 7.75
C LEU A 429 61.51 -40.04 9.21
N ASN A 430 60.64 -39.68 10.16
CA ASN A 430 60.88 -39.87 11.59
C ASN A 430 61.06 -41.34 11.97
N GLN A 431 60.23 -42.23 11.44
CA GLN A 431 60.36 -43.67 11.70
C GLN A 431 61.64 -44.23 11.06
N LEU A 432 61.94 -43.84 9.82
CA LEU A 432 63.17 -44.26 9.13
C LEU A 432 64.43 -43.82 9.87
N LEU A 433 64.51 -42.54 10.26
CA LEU A 433 65.66 -42.01 11.01
C LEU A 433 65.78 -42.68 12.38
N TYR A 434 64.68 -42.87 13.11
CA TYR A 434 64.70 -43.57 14.39
C TYR A 434 65.24 -45.00 14.27
N TRP A 435 64.70 -45.80 13.34
CA TRP A 435 65.17 -47.16 13.13
C TRP A 435 66.59 -47.21 12.58
N SER A 436 67.01 -46.23 11.78
CA SER A 436 68.42 -46.06 11.40
C SER A 436 69.30 -45.82 12.63
N GLY A 437 68.86 -44.99 13.59
CA GLY A 437 69.60 -44.76 14.83
C GLY A 437 69.72 -46.03 15.67
N VAL A 438 68.64 -46.80 15.80
CA VAL A 438 68.65 -48.05 16.57
C VAL A 438 69.45 -49.16 15.86
N LEU A 439 69.26 -49.38 14.56
CA LEU A 439 69.91 -50.49 13.86
C LEU A 439 71.35 -50.19 13.46
N VAL A 440 71.60 -48.98 12.94
CA VAL A 440 72.92 -48.63 12.38
C VAL A 440 73.82 -48.08 13.46
N LEU A 441 73.38 -47.09 14.26
CA LEU A 441 74.27 -46.47 15.25
C LEU A 441 74.48 -47.38 16.45
N ASP A 442 73.42 -47.88 17.09
CA ASP A 442 73.59 -48.80 18.23
C ASP A 442 74.23 -50.13 17.79
N GLY A 443 73.91 -50.62 16.59
CA GLY A 443 74.60 -51.77 15.99
C GLY A 443 76.11 -51.53 15.77
N ALA A 444 76.49 -50.34 15.28
CA ALA A 444 77.90 -49.96 15.14
C ALA A 444 78.60 -49.81 16.49
N VAL A 445 77.92 -49.24 17.50
CA VAL A 445 78.42 -49.15 18.87
C VAL A 445 78.66 -50.55 19.43
N ALA A 446 77.69 -51.46 19.33
CA ALA A 446 77.81 -52.84 19.78
C ALA A 446 78.96 -53.58 19.09
N TYR A 447 79.09 -53.44 17.77
CA TYR A 447 80.19 -54.01 16.99
C TYR A 447 81.55 -53.51 17.50
N LYS A 448 81.71 -52.19 17.62
CA LYS A 448 82.97 -51.57 18.00
C LYS A 448 83.34 -51.81 19.46
N VAL A 449 82.37 -51.86 20.37
CA VAL A 449 82.60 -52.26 21.76
C VAL A 449 83.09 -53.71 21.82
N THR A 450 82.47 -54.61 21.04
CA THR A 450 82.87 -56.02 20.98
C THR A 450 84.29 -56.17 20.42
N GLU A 451 84.63 -55.45 19.35
CA GLU A 451 85.99 -55.39 18.79
C GLU A 451 87.01 -54.88 19.81
N ALA A 452 86.67 -53.81 20.55
CA ALA A 452 87.55 -53.25 21.58
C ALA A 452 87.76 -54.22 22.76
N VAL A 453 86.70 -54.87 23.24
CA VAL A 453 86.77 -55.90 24.31
C VAL A 453 87.60 -57.10 23.85
N TYR A 454 87.40 -57.58 22.61
CA TYR A 454 88.21 -58.64 22.03
C TYR A 454 89.69 -58.22 21.93
N GLY A 455 89.96 -57.00 21.47
CA GLY A 455 91.32 -56.45 21.39
C GLY A 455 92.03 -56.38 22.74
N VAL A 456 91.31 -56.06 23.83
CA VAL A 456 91.85 -56.13 25.20
C VAL A 456 92.16 -57.57 25.61
N ASN A 457 91.31 -58.54 25.25
CA ASN A 457 91.55 -59.96 25.55
C ASN A 457 92.73 -60.53 24.74
N TYR A 458 92.89 -60.14 23.48
CA TYR A 458 94.03 -60.49 22.63
C TYR A 458 95.34 -59.90 23.18
N ALA A 459 95.33 -58.62 23.61
CA ALA A 459 96.51 -57.98 24.20
C ALA A 459 97.03 -58.71 25.45
N ARG A 460 96.14 -59.38 26.20
CA ARG A 460 96.49 -60.19 27.38
C ARG A 460 96.98 -61.60 27.08
N GLY A 461 96.90 -62.05 25.82
CA GLY A 461 97.18 -63.44 25.44
C GLY A 461 96.07 -64.43 25.84
N ASN A 462 94.84 -63.96 26.10
CA ASN A 462 93.70 -64.84 26.39
C ASN A 462 93.10 -65.48 25.12
N VAL A 463 93.45 -64.96 23.94
CA VAL A 463 92.95 -65.41 22.64
C VAL A 463 94.08 -65.29 21.60
N ASP A 464 94.29 -66.34 20.80
CA ASP A 464 95.43 -66.43 19.86
C ASP A 464 95.09 -66.05 18.41
N GLN A 465 93.82 -65.70 18.12
CA GLN A 465 93.34 -65.40 16.77
C GLN A 465 93.24 -63.89 16.52
N LEU A 466 93.65 -63.45 15.33
CA LEU A 466 93.42 -62.09 14.83
C LEU A 466 91.91 -61.84 14.63
N TRP A 467 91.48 -60.61 14.88
CA TRP A 467 90.07 -60.21 14.78
C TRP A 467 89.53 -60.34 13.35
N GLU A 468 88.42 -61.05 13.19
CA GLU A 468 87.64 -61.09 11.95
C GLU A 468 86.25 -60.49 12.16
N ALA A 469 85.74 -59.75 11.16
CA ALA A 469 84.49 -59.00 11.27
C ALA A 469 83.26 -59.87 11.62
N MET A 470 83.24 -61.15 11.22
CA MET A 470 82.12 -62.05 11.52
C MET A 470 82.14 -62.61 12.96
N MET A 471 83.22 -62.42 13.71
CA MET A 471 83.31 -62.89 15.09
C MET A 471 82.41 -62.07 16.04
N ALA A 472 82.17 -60.80 15.74
CA ALA A 472 81.29 -59.93 16.53
C ALA A 472 79.87 -60.51 16.69
N PHE A 473 79.30 -61.06 15.61
CA PHE A 473 77.94 -61.62 15.62
C PHE A 473 77.82 -62.98 16.30
N LYS A 474 78.95 -63.63 16.64
CA LYS A 474 78.95 -64.86 17.45
C LYS A 474 79.21 -64.56 18.93
N ASP A 475 79.65 -63.35 19.26
CA ASP A 475 79.91 -62.92 20.63
C ASP A 475 78.61 -62.49 21.33
N MET A 476 78.38 -63.02 22.53
CA MET A 476 77.25 -62.62 23.39
C MET A 476 77.33 -61.14 23.79
N ASN A 477 78.54 -60.57 23.86
CA ASN A 477 78.76 -59.18 24.22
C ASN A 477 78.14 -58.21 23.21
N PHE A 478 78.14 -58.56 21.92
CA PHE A 478 77.50 -57.77 20.87
C PHE A 478 75.99 -57.65 21.12
N TYR A 479 75.32 -58.78 21.32
CA TYR A 479 73.89 -58.81 21.57
C TYR A 479 73.52 -58.12 22.89
N LEU A 480 74.38 -58.21 23.90
CA LEU A 480 74.17 -57.53 25.18
C LEU A 480 74.18 -56.01 24.98
N VAL A 481 75.19 -55.45 24.32
CA VAL A 481 75.23 -53.99 24.05
C VAL A 481 74.05 -53.57 23.18
N PHE A 482 73.80 -54.29 22.08
CA PHE A 482 72.75 -53.93 21.14
C PHE A 482 71.34 -54.00 21.75
N VAL A 483 71.01 -55.06 22.50
CA VAL A 483 69.66 -55.19 23.09
C VAL A 483 69.45 -54.15 24.18
N PHE A 484 70.43 -53.94 25.07
CA PHE A 484 70.29 -52.97 26.17
C PHE A 484 70.29 -51.51 25.68
N GLY A 485 71.00 -51.21 24.59
CA GLY A 485 70.95 -49.92 23.89
C GLY A 485 69.62 -49.70 23.17
N ALA A 486 69.22 -50.64 22.31
CA ALA A 486 68.00 -50.56 21.50
C ALA A 486 66.72 -50.51 22.34
N VAL A 487 66.58 -51.40 23.34
CA VAL A 487 65.43 -51.41 24.26
C VAL A 487 65.38 -50.12 25.08
N GLY A 488 66.53 -49.65 25.56
CA GLY A 488 66.61 -48.39 26.30
C GLY A 488 66.16 -47.20 25.47
N LEU A 489 66.63 -47.08 24.22
CA LEU A 489 66.20 -46.01 23.28
C LEU A 489 64.70 -46.08 22.96
N MET A 490 64.15 -47.29 22.80
CA MET A 490 62.72 -47.50 22.56
C MET A 490 61.86 -47.07 23.74
N LEU A 491 62.20 -47.50 24.96
CA LEU A 491 61.49 -47.10 26.17
C LEU A 491 61.60 -45.58 26.40
N PHE A 492 62.76 -44.99 26.14
CA PHE A 492 62.96 -43.55 26.26
C PHE A 492 62.08 -42.76 25.28
N LYS A 493 62.00 -43.17 24.00
CA LYS A 493 61.11 -42.55 23.00
C LYS A 493 59.65 -42.58 23.44
N LEU A 494 59.18 -43.71 24.00
CA LEU A 494 57.81 -43.85 24.50
C LEU A 494 57.54 -42.94 25.71
N ALA A 495 58.44 -42.96 26.71
CA ALA A 495 58.32 -42.14 27.91
C ALA A 495 58.35 -40.64 27.57
N TYR A 496 59.29 -40.22 26.72
CA TYR A 496 59.42 -38.84 26.27
C TYR A 496 58.18 -38.36 25.51
N LYS A 497 57.68 -39.15 24.55
CA LYS A 497 56.45 -38.81 23.79
C LYS A 497 55.25 -38.61 24.71
N LYS A 498 55.10 -39.46 25.73
CA LYS A 498 54.02 -39.37 26.72
C LYS A 498 54.10 -38.09 27.54
N VAL A 499 55.29 -37.72 28.02
CA VAL A 499 55.51 -36.47 28.76
C VAL A 499 55.13 -35.25 27.91
N ILE A 500 55.62 -35.18 26.67
CA ILE A 500 55.34 -34.03 25.81
C ILE A 500 53.85 -33.93 25.44
N HIS A 501 53.16 -35.04 25.25
CA HIS A 501 51.73 -35.04 24.97
C HIS A 501 50.92 -34.45 26.14
N GLN A 502 51.22 -34.87 27.38
CA GLN A 502 50.60 -34.34 28.60
C GLN A 502 50.87 -32.84 28.80
N PHE A 503 52.01 -32.31 28.32
CA PHE A 503 52.28 -30.87 28.32
C PHE A 503 51.49 -30.12 27.23
N LYS A 504 51.32 -30.70 26.04
CA LYS A 504 50.60 -30.08 24.93
C LYS A 504 49.09 -29.94 25.19
N GLU A 505 48.45 -30.92 25.79
CA GLU A 505 47.01 -30.82 26.18
C GLU A 505 46.75 -29.66 27.17
N ARG A 506 47.80 -29.12 27.77
CA ARG A 506 47.75 -28.06 28.78
C ARG A 506 48.29 -26.73 28.26
N SER A 507 48.63 -26.59 26.98
CA SER A 507 49.03 -25.30 26.44
C SER A 507 47.85 -24.34 26.61
N PHE A 508 47.98 -23.45 27.60
CA PHE A 508 47.06 -22.39 28.02
C PHE A 508 46.35 -21.70 26.84
N ASP A 509 47.06 -21.55 25.73
CA ASP A 509 46.61 -20.93 24.50
C ASP A 509 45.35 -21.58 23.88
N MET A 510 45.23 -22.91 23.84
CA MET A 510 44.08 -23.59 23.19
C MET A 510 42.79 -23.52 24.01
N LEU A 511 42.87 -23.60 25.35
CA LEU A 511 41.71 -23.46 26.23
C LEU A 511 41.23 -22.00 26.26
N GLN A 512 42.18 -21.05 26.31
CA GLN A 512 41.87 -19.63 26.26
C GLN A 512 41.23 -19.24 24.93
N GLN A 513 41.71 -19.78 23.80
CA GLN A 513 41.10 -19.55 22.49
C GLN A 513 39.66 -20.08 22.41
N ARG A 514 39.38 -21.29 22.91
CA ARG A 514 38.02 -21.84 22.93
C ARG A 514 37.07 -21.00 23.78
N GLN A 515 37.46 -20.63 24.99
CA GLN A 515 36.63 -19.78 25.86
C GLN A 515 36.46 -18.37 25.30
N GLN A 516 37.48 -17.78 24.66
CA GLN A 516 37.34 -16.49 23.97
C GLN A 516 36.30 -16.55 22.84
N VAL A 517 36.22 -17.66 22.12
CA VAL A 517 35.19 -17.87 21.09
C VAL A 517 33.80 -17.93 21.72
N VAL A 518 33.62 -18.66 22.83
CA VAL A 518 32.34 -18.72 23.56
C VAL A 518 31.93 -17.35 24.08
N MET A 519 32.85 -16.60 24.69
CA MET A 519 32.60 -15.24 25.16
C MET A 519 32.23 -14.28 24.04
N ARG A 520 32.82 -14.42 22.85
CA ARG A 520 32.41 -13.65 21.67
C ARG A 520 30.99 -14.01 21.23
N GLN A 521 30.68 -15.30 21.14
CA GLN A 521 29.35 -15.77 20.77
C GLN A 521 28.25 -15.25 21.71
N LEU A 522 28.48 -15.31 23.03
CA LEU A 522 27.53 -14.80 24.02
C LEU A 522 27.37 -13.27 23.95
N ASN A 523 28.46 -12.53 23.71
CA ASN A 523 28.39 -11.08 23.50
C ASN A 523 27.65 -10.72 22.21
N ASP A 524 27.87 -11.46 21.12
CA ASP A 524 27.17 -11.25 19.86
C ASP A 524 25.66 -11.50 20.03
N GLU A 525 25.28 -12.55 20.79
CA GLU A 525 23.88 -12.84 21.11
C GLU A 525 23.25 -11.75 21.99
N LEU A 526 23.98 -11.24 22.99
CA LEU A 526 23.54 -10.11 23.82
C LEU A 526 23.31 -8.86 22.96
N LEU A 527 24.22 -8.56 22.03
CA LEU A 527 24.10 -7.41 21.14
C LEU A 527 22.87 -7.52 20.23
N LEU A 528 22.56 -8.73 19.76
CA LEU A 528 21.36 -9.02 18.97
C LEU A 528 20.06 -8.87 19.79
N LEU A 529 20.06 -9.24 21.08
CA LEU A 529 18.92 -9.00 21.96
C LEU A 529 18.71 -7.50 22.25
N VAL A 530 19.79 -6.75 22.47
CA VAL A 530 19.73 -5.30 22.67
C VAL A 530 19.18 -4.61 21.41
N ASP A 531 19.62 -5.02 20.23
CA ASP A 531 19.10 -4.50 18.95
C ASP A 531 17.60 -4.79 18.78
N LYS A 532 17.13 -5.99 19.14
CA LYS A 532 15.70 -6.31 19.17
C LYS A 532 14.92 -5.41 20.14
N THR A 533 15.45 -5.15 21.33
CA THR A 533 14.83 -4.24 22.30
C THR A 533 14.73 -2.82 21.75
N LEU A 534 15.76 -2.33 21.05
CA LEU A 534 15.74 -1.03 20.38
C LEU A 534 14.70 -0.98 19.24
N GLY A 535 14.63 -2.04 18.42
CA GLY A 535 13.63 -2.15 17.35
C GLY A 535 12.19 -2.09 17.86
N LEU A 536 11.88 -2.80 18.95
CA LEU A 536 10.56 -2.73 19.59
C LEU A 536 10.26 -1.34 20.17
N GLN A 537 11.27 -0.62 20.67
CA GLN A 537 11.10 0.77 21.14
C GLN A 537 10.81 1.73 19.98
N GLU A 538 11.44 1.55 18.83
CA GLU A 538 11.15 2.31 17.62
C GLU A 538 9.73 2.03 17.10
N GLU A 539 9.30 0.77 17.13
CA GLU A 539 7.94 0.36 16.79
C GLU A 539 6.90 1.04 17.69
N ILE A 540 7.11 1.04 19.02
CA ILE A 540 6.28 1.78 19.97
C ILE A 540 6.20 3.27 19.62
N ALA A 541 7.34 3.91 19.32
CA ALA A 541 7.36 5.33 18.95
C ALA A 541 6.57 5.61 17.65
N GLY A 542 6.64 4.69 16.68
CA GLY A 542 5.85 4.73 15.46
C GLY A 542 4.34 4.62 15.73
N LEU A 543 3.94 3.69 16.60
CA LEU A 543 2.53 3.52 17.01
C LEU A 543 2.01 4.73 17.81
N GLU A 544 2.80 5.28 18.73
CA GLU A 544 2.45 6.50 19.48
C GLU A 544 2.21 7.70 18.56
N LYS A 545 3.04 7.86 17.52
CA LYS A 545 2.85 8.90 16.51
C LYS A 545 1.52 8.73 15.75
N LYS A 546 1.15 7.50 15.38
CA LYS A 546 -0.14 7.21 14.74
C LYS A 546 -1.31 7.55 15.67
N ILE A 547 -1.23 7.19 16.95
CA ILE A 547 -2.25 7.54 17.95
C ILE A 547 -2.43 9.05 18.07
N ILE A 548 -1.34 9.83 18.07
CA ILE A 548 -1.41 11.29 18.11
C ILE A 548 -2.16 11.84 16.89
N GLN A 549 -1.89 11.30 15.70
CA GLN A 549 -2.57 11.69 14.47
C GLN A 549 -4.08 11.36 14.53
N LEU A 550 -4.44 10.13 14.90
CA LEU A 550 -5.83 9.70 15.05
C LEU A 550 -6.59 10.55 16.07
N LYS A 551 -5.96 10.87 17.22
CA LYS A 551 -6.56 11.80 18.20
C LYS A 551 -6.79 13.21 17.65
N GLY A 552 -5.91 13.67 16.76
CA GLY A 552 -6.12 14.91 16.01
C GLY A 552 -7.36 14.84 15.12
N ASP A 553 -7.54 13.72 14.41
CA ASP A 553 -8.68 13.50 13.52
C ASP A 553 -10.01 13.33 14.28
N ILE A 554 -9.98 12.67 15.44
CA ILE A 554 -11.12 12.61 16.37
C ILE A 554 -11.53 14.02 16.78
N LYS A 555 -10.58 14.84 17.24
CA LYS A 555 -10.85 16.23 17.64
C LYS A 555 -11.44 17.06 16.49
N ASN A 556 -10.92 16.91 15.28
CA ASN A 556 -11.47 17.60 14.10
C ASN A 556 -12.91 17.14 13.80
N THR A 557 -13.18 15.85 13.94
CA THR A 557 -14.52 15.25 13.73
C THR A 557 -15.50 15.73 14.80
N GLU A 558 -15.09 15.78 16.07
CA GLU A 558 -15.88 16.34 17.18
C GLU A 558 -16.20 17.82 16.96
N GLN A 559 -15.23 18.60 16.47
CA GLN A 559 -15.47 20.01 16.10
C GLN A 559 -16.49 20.13 14.98
N ALA A 560 -16.44 19.28 13.96
CA ALA A 560 -17.43 19.25 12.90
C ALA A 560 -18.84 18.89 13.43
N ILE A 561 -18.94 17.94 14.36
CA ILE A 561 -20.20 17.57 15.04
C ILE A 561 -20.76 18.77 15.82
N GLN A 562 -19.91 19.54 16.51
CA GLN A 562 -20.33 20.73 17.25
C GLN A 562 -20.76 21.88 16.32
N GLN A 563 -20.12 22.03 15.16
CA GLN A 563 -20.44 23.07 14.17
C GLN A 563 -21.68 22.74 13.33
N ALA A 564 -21.97 21.45 13.14
CA ALA A 564 -23.11 20.97 12.38
C ALA A 564 -24.42 21.72 12.73
N PRO A 565 -24.94 21.73 13.97
CA PRO A 565 -26.21 22.39 14.28
C PRO A 565 -26.23 23.90 13.98
N ILE A 566 -25.08 24.57 14.01
CA ILE A 566 -24.96 25.99 13.67
C ILE A 566 -25.19 26.19 12.17
N LEU A 567 -24.57 25.36 11.33
CA LEU A 567 -24.72 25.42 9.87
C LEU A 567 -26.16 25.12 9.45
N LEU A 568 -26.79 24.09 10.02
CA LEU A 568 -28.19 23.78 9.74
C LEU A 568 -29.11 24.95 10.09
N ASN A 569 -28.93 25.55 11.28
CA ASN A 569 -29.74 26.71 11.66
C ASN A 569 -29.58 27.89 10.69
N GLN A 570 -28.38 28.11 10.13
CA GLN A 570 -28.16 29.15 9.12
C GLN A 570 -28.88 28.86 7.81
N GLU A 571 -28.86 27.61 7.34
CA GLU A 571 -29.55 27.19 6.12
C GLU A 571 -31.07 27.23 6.28
N LEU A 572 -31.59 26.72 7.41
CA LEU A 572 -33.01 26.81 7.75
C LEU A 572 -33.50 28.27 7.81
N GLN A 573 -32.70 29.18 8.37
CA GLN A 573 -33.02 30.61 8.37
C GLN A 573 -32.98 31.24 6.98
N LYS A 574 -32.17 30.71 6.07
CA LYS A 574 -32.12 31.18 4.68
C LYS A 574 -33.38 30.76 3.91
N GLU A 575 -33.76 29.50 4.00
CA GLU A 575 -34.98 28.97 3.37
C GLU A 575 -36.24 29.67 3.90
N ARG A 576 -36.35 29.86 5.22
CA ARG A 576 -37.49 30.59 5.81
C ARG A 576 -37.54 32.05 5.34
N ARG A 577 -36.40 32.72 5.19
CA ARG A 577 -36.34 34.09 4.67
C ARG A 577 -36.73 34.16 3.19
N GLN A 578 -36.33 33.18 2.40
CA GLN A 578 -36.70 33.10 1.00
C GLN A 578 -38.22 32.95 0.85
N LEU A 579 -38.82 32.02 1.60
CA LEU A 579 -40.28 31.83 1.62
C LEU A 579 -41.06 33.10 1.99
N LEU A 580 -40.57 33.84 3.01
CA LEU A 580 -41.18 35.12 3.39
C LEU A 580 -41.10 36.15 2.26
N THR A 581 -39.97 36.19 1.55
CA THR A 581 -39.77 37.11 0.42
C THR A 581 -40.68 36.75 -0.74
N ASP A 582 -40.76 35.47 -1.10
CA ASP A 582 -41.62 34.99 -2.19
C ASP A 582 -43.10 35.23 -1.88
N ASN A 583 -43.53 34.97 -0.63
CA ASN A 583 -44.89 35.27 -0.20
C ASN A 583 -45.24 36.77 -0.29
N ASP A 584 -44.30 37.66 0.07
CA ASP A 584 -44.46 39.11 -0.04
C ASP A 584 -44.50 39.58 -1.50
N THR A 585 -43.68 38.99 -2.39
CA THR A 585 -43.75 39.30 -3.83
C THR A 585 -45.09 38.90 -4.44
N ILE A 586 -45.64 37.74 -4.07
CA ILE A 586 -46.97 37.29 -4.51
C ILE A 586 -48.07 38.23 -4.01
N ASP A 587 -48.00 38.69 -2.76
CA ASP A 587 -48.96 39.66 -2.23
C ASP A 587 -48.90 40.99 -2.99
N LYS A 588 -47.70 41.49 -3.28
CA LYS A 588 -47.49 42.72 -4.05
C LYS A 588 -48.06 42.59 -5.45
N ILE A 589 -47.76 41.51 -6.18
CA ILE A 589 -48.28 41.25 -7.52
C ILE A 589 -49.81 41.17 -7.49
N ALA A 590 -50.39 40.35 -6.60
CA ALA A 590 -51.84 40.22 -6.48
C ALA A 590 -52.52 41.56 -6.19
N THR A 591 -51.91 42.40 -5.35
CA THR A 591 -52.42 43.75 -5.03
C THR A 591 -52.37 44.67 -6.25
N ILE A 592 -51.26 44.68 -6.99
CA ILE A 592 -51.11 45.48 -8.22
C ILE A 592 -52.18 45.10 -9.25
N TYR A 593 -52.36 43.79 -9.50
CA TYR A 593 -53.36 43.32 -10.45
C TYR A 593 -54.80 43.62 -9.99
N THR A 594 -55.09 43.49 -8.70
CA THR A 594 -56.39 43.88 -8.12
C THR A 594 -56.67 45.38 -8.33
N LEU A 595 -55.67 46.24 -8.09
CA LEU A 595 -55.78 47.68 -8.32
C LEU A 595 -55.97 48.03 -9.81
N HIS A 596 -55.32 47.30 -10.73
CA HIS A 596 -55.54 47.47 -12.17
C HIS A 596 -56.96 47.12 -12.60
N ILE A 597 -57.58 46.11 -11.98
CA ILE A 597 -58.97 45.71 -12.24
C ILE A 597 -59.95 46.74 -11.69
N GLN A 598 -59.69 47.26 -10.48
CA GLN A 598 -60.54 48.26 -9.82
C GLN A 598 -60.50 49.64 -10.49
N SER A 599 -59.38 50.01 -11.10
CA SER A 599 -59.19 51.30 -11.78
C SER A 599 -59.72 51.35 -13.22
N ASP A 600 -60.54 50.37 -13.64
CA ASP A 600 -61.17 50.29 -14.98
C ASP A 600 -60.17 50.31 -16.14
N ASN A 601 -58.93 49.91 -15.88
CA ASN A 601 -57.83 49.99 -16.84
C ASN A 601 -57.61 48.66 -17.57
N LEU A 602 -58.66 47.83 -17.69
CA LEU A 602 -58.63 46.56 -18.42
C LEU A 602 -58.44 46.86 -19.92
N PRO A 603 -57.32 46.48 -20.54
CA PRO A 603 -57.12 46.70 -21.96
C PRO A 603 -58.06 45.77 -22.73
N ILE A 604 -59.17 46.31 -23.25
CA ILE A 604 -59.96 45.59 -24.23
C ILE A 604 -59.18 45.66 -25.54
N SER A 605 -58.61 44.54 -25.96
CA SER A 605 -57.80 44.47 -27.17
C SER A 605 -58.67 44.68 -28.41
N VAL A 606 -58.13 45.41 -29.39
CA VAL A 606 -58.72 45.53 -30.73
C VAL A 606 -58.92 44.13 -31.35
N ASP A 607 -58.11 43.15 -30.96
CA ASP A 607 -58.21 41.78 -31.45
C ASP A 607 -59.45 41.05 -30.92
N ALA A 608 -59.92 41.35 -29.71
CA ALA A 608 -61.21 40.83 -29.22
C ALA A 608 -62.39 41.40 -30.03
N LEU A 609 -62.30 42.67 -30.47
CA LEU A 609 -63.29 43.28 -31.37
C LEU A 609 -63.24 42.64 -32.76
N LYS A 610 -62.03 42.42 -33.32
CA LYS A 610 -61.85 41.73 -34.59
C LYS A 610 -62.39 40.30 -34.56
N ASP A 611 -62.14 39.55 -33.48
CA ASP A 611 -62.67 38.18 -33.31
C ASP A 611 -64.20 38.16 -33.37
N ARG A 612 -64.86 39.10 -32.67
CA ARG A 612 -66.32 39.25 -32.72
C ARG A 612 -66.84 39.59 -34.12
N ILE A 613 -66.16 40.49 -34.85
CA ILE A 613 -66.52 40.84 -36.22
C ILE A 613 -66.37 39.64 -37.16
N ASN A 614 -65.27 38.88 -37.02
CA ASN A 614 -65.02 37.69 -37.84
C ASN A 614 -66.11 36.63 -37.61
N VAL A 615 -66.44 36.33 -36.35
CA VAL A 615 -67.51 35.37 -36.02
C VAL A 615 -68.87 35.81 -36.55
N PHE A 616 -69.17 37.12 -36.51
CA PHE A 616 -70.38 37.67 -37.13
C PHE A 616 -70.38 37.50 -38.66
N LEU A 617 -69.24 37.73 -39.32
CA LEU A 617 -69.08 37.55 -40.76
C LEU A 617 -69.10 36.08 -41.19
N GLU A 618 -68.64 35.15 -40.35
CA GLU A 618 -68.79 33.71 -40.61
C GLU A 618 -70.27 33.34 -40.77
N GLY A 619 -71.12 33.78 -39.84
CA GLY A 619 -72.56 33.56 -39.94
C GLY A 619 -73.19 34.25 -41.14
N TRP A 620 -72.72 35.45 -41.46
CA TRP A 620 -73.12 36.18 -42.67
C TRP A 620 -72.79 35.38 -43.94
N ASN A 621 -71.60 34.78 -44.00
CA ASN A 621 -71.14 33.97 -45.12
C ASN A 621 -71.87 32.63 -45.21
N ASP A 622 -72.15 31.98 -44.08
CA ASP A 622 -72.93 30.74 -44.04
C ASP A 622 -74.26 30.90 -44.79
N TYR A 623 -74.96 32.03 -44.60
CA TYR A 623 -76.18 32.33 -45.35
C TYR A 623 -75.91 32.53 -46.86
N LEU A 624 -74.87 33.28 -47.22
CA LEU A 624 -74.54 33.56 -48.62
C LEU A 624 -74.26 32.29 -49.42
N PHE A 625 -73.52 31.34 -48.84
CA PHE A 625 -73.22 30.05 -49.48
C PHE A 625 -74.40 29.08 -49.47
N LEU A 626 -75.40 29.30 -48.61
CA LEU A 626 -76.63 28.53 -48.59
C LEU A 626 -77.63 29.01 -49.66
N GLU A 627 -77.70 30.32 -49.92
CA GLU A 627 -78.70 30.93 -50.81
C GLU A 627 -78.19 31.19 -52.24
N TYR A 628 -76.90 31.48 -52.43
CA TYR A 628 -76.34 31.85 -53.73
C TYR A 628 -75.37 30.81 -54.30
N ALA A 629 -75.29 30.73 -55.63
CA ALA A 629 -74.28 29.93 -56.31
C ALA A 629 -72.86 30.35 -55.90
N VAL A 630 -71.94 29.39 -55.79
CA VAL A 630 -70.59 29.55 -55.22
C VAL A 630 -69.88 30.82 -55.72
N SER A 631 -69.86 31.06 -57.03
CA SER A 631 -69.19 32.24 -57.61
C SER A 631 -69.78 33.58 -57.11
N LYS A 632 -71.11 33.66 -56.98
CA LYS A 632 -71.82 34.85 -56.49
C LYS A 632 -71.70 35.01 -54.97
N ALA A 633 -71.72 33.90 -54.24
CA ALA A 633 -71.49 33.89 -52.79
C ALA A 633 -70.07 34.36 -52.45
N THR A 634 -69.05 33.90 -53.18
CA THR A 634 -67.66 34.35 -53.02
C THR A 634 -67.51 35.85 -53.30
N GLN A 635 -68.14 36.36 -54.36
CA GLN A 635 -68.11 37.80 -54.67
C GLN A 635 -68.76 38.64 -53.56
N LYS A 636 -69.94 38.22 -53.06
CA LYS A 636 -70.63 38.91 -51.96
C LYS A 636 -69.87 38.82 -50.64
N THR A 637 -69.18 37.71 -50.39
CA THR A 637 -68.30 37.52 -49.22
C THR A 637 -67.13 38.50 -49.27
N ALA A 638 -66.48 38.64 -50.43
CA ALA A 638 -65.38 39.59 -50.62
C ALA A 638 -65.85 41.05 -50.37
N GLN A 639 -67.02 41.42 -50.89
CA GLN A 639 -67.61 42.75 -50.65
C GLN A 639 -67.93 42.99 -49.17
N ALA A 640 -68.45 41.98 -48.46
CA ALA A 640 -68.72 42.09 -47.03
C ALA A 640 -67.43 42.21 -46.20
N GLN A 641 -66.37 41.50 -46.57
CA GLN A 641 -65.05 41.62 -45.94
C GLN A 641 -64.42 42.99 -46.17
N GLU A 642 -64.51 43.53 -47.39
CA GLU A 642 -64.00 44.86 -47.73
C GLU A 642 -64.70 45.96 -46.90
N VAL A 643 -66.04 45.92 -46.80
CA VAL A 643 -66.81 46.86 -45.98
C VAL A 643 -66.47 46.73 -44.49
N ALA A 644 -66.24 45.51 -43.99
CA ALA A 644 -65.85 45.31 -42.60
C ALA A 644 -64.44 45.86 -42.31
N GLN A 645 -63.49 45.70 -43.24
CA GLN A 645 -62.14 46.26 -43.13
C GLN A 645 -62.16 47.80 -43.17
N GLU A 646 -62.96 48.38 -44.07
CA GLU A 646 -63.13 49.83 -44.18
C GLU A 646 -63.77 50.42 -42.90
N TRP A 647 -64.81 49.76 -42.37
CA TRP A 647 -65.43 50.13 -41.09
C TRP A 647 -64.43 50.06 -39.93
N GLN A 648 -63.60 49.01 -39.86
CA GLN A 648 -62.57 48.87 -38.83
C GLN A 648 -61.54 50.00 -38.89
N LEU A 649 -61.05 50.35 -40.09
CA LEU A 649 -60.12 51.46 -40.30
C LEU A 649 -60.73 52.80 -39.88
N LEU A 650 -61.98 53.05 -40.26
CA LEU A 650 -62.69 54.29 -39.92
C LEU A 650 -62.93 54.44 -38.41
N LYS A 651 -63.30 53.36 -37.71
CA LYS A 651 -63.50 53.36 -36.26
C LYS A 651 -62.20 53.45 -35.47
N THR A 652 -61.13 52.84 -35.97
CA THR A 652 -59.81 52.93 -35.32
C THR A 652 -59.25 54.34 -35.41
N ASN A 653 -59.52 55.07 -36.51
CA ASN A 653 -59.08 56.45 -36.72
C ASN A 653 -59.97 57.51 -36.02
N ASN A 654 -61.30 57.29 -35.96
CA ASN A 654 -62.23 58.17 -35.25
C ASN A 654 -62.40 57.72 -33.80
N LYS A 655 -61.50 58.17 -32.91
CA LYS A 655 -61.52 58.01 -31.44
C LYS A 655 -62.43 56.88 -30.94
N LEU A 656 -61.83 55.70 -30.78
CA LEU A 656 -62.39 54.59 -29.99
C LEU A 656 -62.79 55.07 -28.58
N ASP A 657 -63.70 54.35 -27.94
CA ASP A 657 -64.01 54.56 -26.51
C ASP A 657 -62.68 54.51 -25.72
N LYS A 658 -62.52 55.40 -24.73
CA LYS A 658 -61.28 55.53 -23.92
C LYS A 658 -60.86 54.21 -23.27
N ARG A 659 -61.79 53.26 -23.13
CA ARG A 659 -61.62 51.92 -22.57
C ARG A 659 -61.02 50.89 -23.56
N VAL A 660 -61.02 51.16 -24.87
CA VAL A 660 -60.45 50.28 -25.90
C VAL A 660 -59.03 50.74 -26.23
N LYS A 661 -58.02 49.88 -25.97
CA LYS A 661 -56.61 50.19 -26.25
C LYS A 661 -56.16 49.49 -27.54
N ILE A 662 -55.56 50.27 -28.45
CA ILE A 662 -54.86 49.73 -29.62
C ILE A 662 -53.53 49.20 -29.11
N HIS A 663 -53.31 47.88 -29.19
CA HIS A 663 -51.94 47.36 -29.10
C HIS A 663 -51.22 47.77 -30.38
N ALA A 664 -50.32 48.74 -30.26
CA ALA A 664 -49.29 48.95 -31.27
C ALA A 664 -48.37 47.73 -31.18
N HIS A 665 -48.58 46.75 -32.06
CA HIS A 665 -47.54 45.79 -32.37
C HIS A 665 -46.44 46.56 -33.12
N GLU A 666 -45.31 46.77 -32.45
CA GLU A 666 -44.01 46.83 -33.13
C GLU A 666 -43.65 45.45 -33.69
#